data_AF-A0A7K4W7Z4-F1
#
_entry.id   AF-A0A7K4W7Z4-F1
#
_cell.length_a   1.000
_cell.length_b   1.000
_cell.length_c   1.000
_cell.angle_alpha   90.00
_cell.angle_beta   90.00
_cell.angle_gamma   90.00
#
_symmetry.space_group_name_H-M   'P 1'
#
loop_
_entity.id
_entity.type
_entity.pdbx_description
1 polymer ?
#
loop_
_entity_poly.entity_id
_entity_poly.type
_entity_poly.pdbx_seq_one_letter_code
_entity_poly.pdbx_strand_id
1 'polypeptide(L)'
;ECYADFFREDFDVKAYTSQSIHQAVIAEQLAKLAQGISQLDKELHLQVVARHEDLLAQATGIESLEGVLQMMQTRIGALQSTVDRIKVKIVDPYNKIVSRTAQLAKLQAACDLLRRIIRILYLSKRLQGQLQGGSREITKAAQSLNELDYLSQGIDLSGIEVIENDLLFIARARLEVENQAKRLLEQGVETQNPTQVGTALQVFHNLGTLKDTIANVVDGYCTVLEENIKNALDIKVLTQPSQTVTRGGPGRAAMPTPGNTAAFRAALWTNMEKLMDQICAACGQVQHLQKVLTKKRDPVSHVCFIEEIVKDGQSDILYKFWTAVTQTLSSQFQSATDSSMFLKQAFEGEYPKLLRLYNDLWKRLQQYSQNIQRNFNTSGTTDLFAELQQMEEDAQDIFMQKNEDYDPEKALKDSLQQYEAAYLSKSLSRLFDPINLVFPPGGRNPPSSDELDSIIKTIASELNVAAVDPDLSLAVAKNVAKTIQLYGVKSEQLLSTQGDASQVIGPLTEGQRRNVAVVNSLYKLHQSVLKVITNQSSFPAAAEQTVTTALKAVHDLMGSAVQPLLNSVGDSVEAIIITMHQEDFSGSLSSSGKPDVPCSLYMKELQGFIARVMSDYFRHFECFDFVFDNTEAMAQRAIELFIRHASLIRPLGEGGKMRLAADFAQMELAVAPLCRRVSDLGKSYRQLRSFRPLLFQTSEHIASSPALGEVIPFSIILQFLFTRAPPELKSPFQRAEWSIARYSQWLDDHPSEKDRLSLIRGALEAYVQSVRTREGKEFAPVYPIMVQLLQKAMSALQ
;
A
#
# COMPACT_ATOMS: atom_id res chain seq x y z
N GLU A 1 120.83 -52.62 -78.84
CA GLU A 1 120.96 -54.09 -79.00
C GLU A 1 122.07 -54.71 -78.13
N CYS A 2 123.29 -54.16 -78.02
CA CYS A 2 124.38 -54.74 -77.20
C CYS A 2 124.10 -55.00 -75.71
N TYR A 3 123.08 -54.39 -75.09
CA TYR A 3 122.74 -54.54 -73.67
C TYR A 3 121.37 -55.16 -73.43
N ALA A 4 120.74 -55.71 -74.47
CA ALA A 4 119.37 -56.23 -74.38
C ALA A 4 119.23 -57.35 -73.33
N ASP A 5 120.29 -58.14 -73.12
CA ASP A 5 120.30 -59.21 -72.11
C ASP A 5 120.11 -58.67 -70.67
N PHE A 6 120.55 -57.44 -70.37
CA PHE A 6 120.40 -56.80 -69.04
C PHE A 6 118.99 -56.26 -68.76
N PHE A 7 118.15 -56.15 -69.79
CA PHE A 7 116.77 -55.68 -69.65
C PHE A 7 115.77 -56.84 -69.62
N ARG A 8 116.24 -58.09 -69.58
CA ARG A 8 115.38 -59.27 -69.38
C ARG A 8 115.05 -59.44 -67.90
N GLU A 9 113.78 -59.67 -67.59
CA GLU A 9 113.28 -59.77 -66.21
C GLU A 9 113.79 -61.02 -65.46
N ASP A 10 114.22 -62.05 -66.19
CA ASP A 10 114.70 -63.35 -65.70
C ASP A 10 116.22 -63.55 -65.87
N PHE A 11 116.98 -62.45 -65.96
CA PHE A 11 118.42 -62.45 -66.12
C PHE A 11 119.15 -63.12 -64.93
N ASP A 12 119.66 -64.34 -65.14
CA ASP A 12 120.48 -65.05 -64.16
C ASP A 12 121.97 -64.66 -64.28
N VAL A 13 122.36 -63.74 -63.39
CA VAL A 13 123.72 -63.24 -63.23
C VAL A 13 124.74 -64.39 -63.09
N LYS A 14 124.42 -65.47 -62.38
CA LYS A 14 125.38 -66.58 -62.15
C LYS A 14 125.58 -67.43 -63.39
N ALA A 15 124.52 -67.70 -64.16
CA ALA A 15 124.62 -68.45 -65.42
C ALA A 15 125.41 -67.65 -66.48
N TYR A 16 125.11 -66.36 -66.64
CA TYR A 16 125.81 -65.46 -67.56
C TYR A 16 127.30 -65.31 -67.22
N THR A 17 127.62 -65.21 -65.93
CA THR A 17 129.00 -65.10 -65.45
C THR A 17 129.75 -66.44 -65.61
N SER A 18 129.12 -67.59 -65.35
CA SER A 18 129.73 -68.92 -65.52
C SER A 18 130.03 -69.25 -66.99
N GLN A 19 129.14 -68.90 -67.92
CA GLN A 19 129.34 -69.05 -69.36
C GLN A 19 130.46 -68.15 -69.89
N SER A 20 130.56 -66.93 -69.35
CA SER A 20 131.65 -65.97 -69.66
C SER A 20 133.01 -66.40 -69.10
N ILE A 21 133.06 -67.14 -67.98
CA ILE A 21 134.30 -67.69 -67.41
C ILE A 21 134.75 -68.93 -68.18
N HIS A 22 133.83 -69.83 -68.57
CA HIS A 22 134.15 -71.03 -69.36
C HIS A 22 134.67 -70.71 -70.77
N GLN A 23 134.29 -69.57 -71.35
CA GLN A 23 134.79 -69.10 -72.66
C GLN A 23 136.14 -68.35 -72.58
N ALA A 24 136.69 -68.11 -71.38
CA ALA A 24 137.95 -67.38 -71.19
C ALA A 24 138.01 -65.99 -71.88
N VAL A 25 136.89 -65.23 -71.92
CA VAL A 25 136.83 -63.86 -72.48
C VAL A 25 136.18 -62.85 -71.50
N ILE A 26 136.78 -62.65 -70.33
CA ILE A 26 136.20 -61.80 -69.25
C ILE A 26 136.44 -60.29 -69.47
N ALA A 27 137.59 -59.91 -70.03
CA ALA A 27 138.01 -58.51 -70.11
C ALA A 27 137.12 -57.65 -71.05
N GLU A 28 136.56 -58.26 -72.10
CA GLU A 28 135.79 -57.54 -73.12
C GLU A 28 134.38 -57.13 -72.63
N GLN A 29 133.78 -57.92 -71.73
CA GLN A 29 132.43 -57.63 -71.20
C GLN A 29 132.42 -56.49 -70.17
N LEU A 30 133.47 -56.38 -69.35
CA LEU A 30 133.61 -55.28 -68.39
C LEU A 30 133.74 -53.91 -69.06
N ALA A 31 134.47 -53.83 -70.18
CA ALA A 31 134.64 -52.59 -70.93
C ALA A 31 133.29 -52.06 -71.49
N LYS A 32 132.42 -52.96 -71.97
CA LYS A 32 131.09 -52.58 -72.44
C LYS A 32 130.20 -52.02 -71.34
N LEU A 33 130.26 -52.56 -70.11
CA LEU A 33 129.42 -52.08 -69.00
C LEU A 33 129.77 -50.65 -68.59
N ALA A 34 131.07 -50.31 -68.55
CA ALA A 34 131.54 -48.97 -68.17
C ALA A 34 131.07 -47.88 -69.16
N GLN A 35 130.98 -48.20 -70.45
CA GLN A 35 130.51 -47.25 -71.47
C GLN A 35 129.03 -46.89 -71.30
N GLY A 36 128.19 -47.86 -70.88
CA GLY A 36 126.75 -47.63 -70.65
C GLY A 36 126.47 -46.69 -69.48
N ILE A 37 127.23 -46.80 -68.38
CA ILE A 37 127.07 -45.93 -67.20
C ILE A 37 127.36 -44.46 -67.56
N SER A 38 128.40 -44.21 -68.37
CA SER A 38 128.79 -42.85 -68.74
C SER A 38 127.75 -42.12 -69.60
N GLN A 39 126.97 -42.83 -70.41
CA GLN A 39 125.88 -42.23 -71.18
C GLN A 39 124.70 -41.80 -70.29
N LEU A 40 124.35 -42.61 -69.29
CA LEU A 40 123.21 -42.31 -68.41
C LEU A 40 123.44 -41.04 -67.59
N ASP A 41 124.67 -40.85 -67.11
CA ASP A 41 125.04 -39.72 -66.25
C ASP A 41 124.95 -38.38 -67.00
N LYS A 42 125.28 -38.38 -68.30
CA LYS A 42 125.24 -37.18 -69.15
C LYS A 42 123.82 -36.66 -69.37
N GLU A 43 122.86 -37.57 -69.50
CA GLU A 43 121.47 -37.21 -69.80
C GLU A 43 120.72 -36.70 -68.57
N LEU A 44 121.04 -37.24 -67.39
CA LEU A 44 120.53 -36.76 -66.10
C LEU A 44 120.91 -35.30 -65.83
N HIS A 45 122.15 -34.92 -66.16
CA HIS A 45 122.63 -33.56 -65.91
C HIS A 45 121.91 -32.50 -66.76
N LEU A 46 121.61 -32.81 -68.03
CA LEU A 46 120.90 -31.90 -68.94
C LEU A 46 119.48 -31.57 -68.45
N GLN A 47 118.76 -32.54 -67.89
CA GLN A 47 117.40 -32.34 -67.37
C GLN A 47 117.37 -31.45 -66.12
N VAL A 48 118.35 -31.60 -65.22
CA VAL A 48 118.39 -30.81 -63.97
C VAL A 48 118.68 -29.33 -64.26
N VAL A 49 119.58 -29.04 -65.19
CA VAL A 49 119.95 -27.65 -65.53
C VAL A 49 118.77 -26.89 -66.16
N ALA A 50 117.94 -27.56 -66.96
CA ALA A 50 116.86 -26.89 -67.67
C ALA A 50 115.69 -26.40 -66.78
N ARG A 51 115.57 -26.84 -65.52
CA ARG A 51 114.37 -26.61 -64.68
C ARG A 51 114.60 -26.01 -63.28
N HIS A 52 115.77 -25.43 -62.97
CA HIS A 52 116.06 -25.04 -61.58
C HIS A 52 115.25 -23.84 -61.06
N GLU A 53 114.87 -22.88 -61.91
CA GLU A 53 114.25 -21.62 -61.43
C GLU A 53 112.82 -21.80 -60.95
N ASP A 54 112.01 -22.57 -61.68
CA ASP A 54 110.63 -22.88 -61.26
C ASP A 54 110.59 -23.64 -59.92
N LEU A 55 111.59 -24.48 -59.67
CA LEU A 55 111.70 -25.29 -58.46
C LEU A 55 112.01 -24.43 -57.22
N LEU A 56 112.81 -23.36 -57.39
CA LEU A 56 113.10 -22.39 -56.32
C LEU A 56 111.90 -21.49 -56.02
N ALA A 57 111.17 -21.03 -57.04
CA ALA A 57 109.99 -20.19 -56.84
C ALA A 57 108.87 -20.92 -56.04
N GLN A 58 108.62 -22.20 -56.35
CA GLN A 58 107.66 -23.00 -55.60
C GLN A 58 108.08 -23.21 -54.13
N ALA A 59 109.38 -23.35 -53.84
CA ALA A 59 109.86 -23.48 -52.47
C ALA A 59 109.59 -22.22 -51.63
N THR A 60 109.82 -21.02 -52.18
CA THR A 60 109.53 -19.75 -51.48
C THR A 60 108.03 -19.50 -51.24
N GLY A 61 107.17 -19.92 -52.19
CA GLY A 61 105.72 -19.84 -52.01
C GLY A 61 105.22 -20.72 -50.85
N ILE A 62 105.77 -21.94 -50.73
CA ILE A 62 105.46 -22.89 -49.65
C ILE A 62 105.86 -22.33 -48.28
N GLU A 63 107.05 -21.73 -48.16
CA GLU A 63 107.54 -21.14 -46.90
C GLU A 63 106.62 -20.01 -46.38
N SER A 64 106.12 -19.15 -47.29
CA SER A 64 105.18 -18.09 -46.91
C SER A 64 103.83 -18.62 -46.43
N LEU A 65 103.32 -19.69 -47.07
CA LEU A 65 102.05 -20.32 -46.73
C LEU A 65 102.16 -21.06 -45.38
N GLU A 66 103.30 -21.69 -45.13
CA GLU A 66 103.64 -22.32 -43.85
C GLU A 66 103.64 -21.30 -42.71
N GLY A 67 104.22 -20.10 -42.93
CA GLY A 67 104.17 -19.00 -41.97
C GLY A 67 102.76 -18.52 -41.63
N VAL A 68 101.88 -18.35 -42.64
CA VAL A 68 100.47 -17.95 -42.42
C VAL A 68 99.69 -19.05 -41.71
N LEU A 69 99.89 -20.31 -42.09
CA LEU A 69 99.25 -21.47 -41.44
C LEU A 69 99.66 -21.57 -39.97
N GLN A 70 100.94 -21.35 -39.65
CA GLN A 70 101.43 -21.39 -38.28
C GLN A 70 100.89 -20.23 -37.42
N MET A 71 100.76 -19.02 -37.99
CA MET A 71 100.10 -17.90 -37.33
C MET A 71 98.62 -18.20 -37.05
N MET A 72 97.92 -18.77 -38.02
CA MET A 72 96.50 -19.12 -37.91
C MET A 72 96.28 -20.23 -36.87
N GLN A 73 97.14 -21.26 -36.86
CA GLN A 73 97.13 -22.33 -35.86
C GLN A 73 97.34 -21.78 -34.44
N THR A 74 98.28 -20.84 -34.27
CA THR A 74 98.55 -20.20 -32.98
C THR A 74 97.35 -19.37 -32.49
N ARG A 75 96.72 -18.60 -33.39
CA ARG A 75 95.52 -17.80 -33.06
C ARG A 75 94.31 -18.68 -32.73
N ILE A 76 94.09 -19.76 -33.48
CA ILE A 76 93.03 -20.74 -33.20
C ILE A 76 93.27 -21.40 -31.83
N GLY A 77 94.50 -21.80 -31.52
CA GLY A 77 94.86 -22.34 -30.21
C GLY A 77 94.58 -21.36 -29.06
N ALA A 78 94.94 -20.08 -29.23
CA ALA A 78 94.66 -19.04 -28.24
C ALA A 78 93.15 -18.77 -28.06
N LEU A 79 92.38 -18.77 -29.15
CA LEU A 79 90.93 -18.62 -29.10
C LEU A 79 90.28 -19.80 -28.38
N GLN A 80 90.69 -21.03 -28.71
CA GLN A 80 90.17 -22.24 -28.09
C GLN A 80 90.48 -22.27 -26.58
N SER A 81 91.71 -21.90 -26.19
CA SER A 81 92.07 -21.73 -24.78
C SER A 81 91.19 -20.68 -24.07
N THR A 82 90.87 -19.57 -24.74
CA THR A 82 90.00 -18.53 -24.17
C THR A 82 88.56 -19.02 -24.01
N VAL A 83 88.04 -19.77 -24.97
CA VAL A 83 86.70 -20.39 -24.91
C VAL A 83 86.64 -21.43 -23.79
N ASP A 84 87.65 -22.29 -23.65
CA ASP A 84 87.73 -23.23 -22.54
C ASP A 84 87.79 -22.51 -21.19
N ARG A 85 88.51 -21.39 -21.11
CA ARG A 85 88.55 -20.57 -19.90
C ARG A 85 87.20 -19.92 -19.58
N ILE A 86 86.44 -19.48 -20.58
CA ILE A 86 85.08 -18.96 -20.41
C ILE A 86 84.13 -20.08 -19.94
N LYS A 87 84.25 -21.28 -20.53
CA LYS A 87 83.46 -22.45 -20.11
C LYS A 87 83.68 -22.76 -18.63
N VAL A 88 84.94 -22.83 -18.19
CA VAL A 88 85.30 -23.12 -16.80
C VAL A 88 84.92 -21.98 -15.84
N LYS A 89 85.05 -20.71 -16.25
CA LYS A 89 84.78 -19.55 -15.38
C LYS A 89 83.32 -19.08 -15.35
N ILE A 90 82.51 -19.41 -16.36
CA ILE A 90 81.14 -18.90 -16.48
C ILE A 90 80.13 -20.05 -16.56
N VAL A 91 80.31 -20.99 -17.50
CA VAL A 91 79.34 -22.07 -17.74
C VAL A 91 79.28 -23.03 -16.56
N ASP A 92 80.43 -23.46 -16.03
CA ASP A 92 80.47 -24.39 -14.90
C ASP A 92 79.88 -23.76 -13.61
N PRO A 93 80.21 -22.51 -13.21
CA PRO A 93 79.53 -21.83 -12.11
C PRO A 93 78.04 -21.62 -12.35
N TYR A 94 77.62 -21.26 -13.57
CA TYR A 94 76.20 -21.11 -13.91
C TYR A 94 75.44 -22.43 -13.70
N ASN A 95 75.96 -23.54 -14.22
CA ASN A 95 75.36 -24.86 -14.04
C ASN A 95 75.31 -25.27 -12.57
N LYS A 96 76.35 -24.95 -11.78
CA LYS A 96 76.35 -25.16 -10.33
C LYS A 96 75.29 -24.30 -9.62
N ILE A 97 75.10 -23.04 -10.02
CA ILE A 97 74.08 -22.15 -9.45
C ILE A 97 72.69 -22.68 -9.79
N VAL A 98 72.41 -23.01 -11.06
CA VAL A 98 71.12 -23.57 -11.49
C VAL A 98 70.79 -24.85 -10.70
N SER A 99 71.77 -25.76 -10.57
CA SER A 99 71.60 -26.99 -9.79
C SER A 99 71.32 -26.70 -8.31
N ARG A 100 72.09 -25.79 -7.67
CA ARG A 100 71.89 -25.43 -6.26
C ARG A 100 70.57 -24.70 -6.02
N THR A 101 70.15 -23.82 -6.92
CA THR A 101 68.86 -23.12 -6.83
C THR A 101 67.70 -24.11 -6.98
N ALA A 102 67.80 -25.06 -7.91
CA ALA A 102 66.82 -26.13 -8.04
C ALA A 102 66.79 -27.03 -6.79
N GLN A 103 67.95 -27.35 -6.21
CA GLN A 103 68.04 -28.11 -4.96
C GLN A 103 67.42 -27.34 -3.79
N LEU A 104 67.69 -26.05 -3.68
CA LEU A 104 67.13 -25.18 -2.63
C LEU A 104 65.60 -25.08 -2.77
N ALA A 105 65.08 -24.88 -3.98
CA ALA A 105 63.65 -24.84 -4.24
C ALA A 105 62.96 -26.16 -3.86
N LYS A 106 63.55 -27.31 -4.23
CA LYS A 106 63.05 -28.64 -3.84
C LYS A 106 63.10 -28.85 -2.33
N LEU A 107 64.17 -28.41 -1.67
CA LEU A 107 64.32 -28.53 -0.21
C LEU A 107 63.30 -27.66 0.53
N GLN A 108 63.07 -26.43 0.05
CA GLN A 108 62.07 -25.53 0.63
C GLN A 108 60.66 -26.10 0.47
N ALA A 109 60.30 -26.61 -0.72
CA ALA A 109 59.03 -27.28 -0.93
C ALA A 109 58.85 -28.51 -0.02
N ALA A 110 59.90 -29.32 0.14
CA ALA A 110 59.88 -30.48 1.05
C ALA A 110 59.72 -30.05 2.52
N CYS A 111 60.42 -29.01 2.96
CA CYS A 111 60.28 -28.47 4.31
C CYS A 111 58.88 -27.91 4.57
N ASP A 112 58.28 -27.21 3.60
CA ASP A 112 56.93 -26.66 3.73
C ASP A 112 55.88 -27.77 3.77
N LEU A 113 56.05 -28.82 2.97
CA LEU A 113 55.20 -30.02 3.04
C LEU A 113 55.33 -30.72 4.41
N LEU A 114 56.54 -30.90 4.92
CA LEU A 114 56.79 -31.47 6.25
C LEU A 114 56.13 -30.64 7.37
N ARG A 115 56.26 -29.30 7.33
CA ARG A 115 55.60 -28.42 8.30
C ARG A 115 54.09 -28.56 8.26
N ARG A 116 53.50 -28.66 7.07
CA ARG A 116 52.05 -28.90 6.90
C ARG A 116 51.64 -30.26 7.46
N ILE A 117 52.38 -31.34 7.14
CA ILE A 117 52.12 -32.68 7.67
C ILE A 117 52.15 -32.68 9.20
N ILE A 118 53.18 -32.10 9.82
CA ILE A 118 53.30 -32.02 11.29
C ILE A 118 52.11 -31.26 11.88
N ARG A 119 51.69 -30.16 11.24
CA ARG A 119 50.54 -29.38 11.71
C ARG A 119 49.23 -30.15 11.57
N ILE A 120 49.02 -30.89 10.48
CA ILE A 120 47.85 -31.75 10.26
C ILE A 120 47.79 -32.83 11.35
N LEU A 121 48.89 -33.53 11.63
CA LEU A 121 48.95 -34.56 12.68
C LEU A 121 48.61 -33.99 14.07
N TYR A 122 49.16 -32.81 14.40
CA TYR A 122 48.86 -32.15 15.66
C TYR A 122 47.39 -31.75 15.78
N LEU A 123 46.83 -31.14 14.74
CA LEU A 123 45.44 -30.69 14.70
C LEU A 123 44.45 -31.86 14.67
N SER A 124 44.76 -32.94 13.95
CA SER A 124 43.97 -34.18 13.95
C SER A 124 43.87 -34.79 15.36
N LYS A 125 45.00 -34.87 16.07
CA LYS A 125 45.01 -35.33 17.47
C LYS A 125 44.21 -34.42 18.40
N ARG A 126 44.30 -33.09 18.21
CA ARG A 126 43.51 -32.10 18.96
C ARG A 126 42.02 -32.27 18.70
N LEU A 127 41.63 -32.43 17.43
CA LEU A 127 40.25 -32.66 17.00
C LEU A 127 39.68 -33.93 17.63
N GLN A 128 40.44 -35.01 17.69
CA GLN A 128 40.02 -36.26 18.32
C GLN A 128 39.68 -36.08 19.81
N GLY A 129 40.46 -35.28 20.54
CA GLY A 129 40.14 -34.92 21.93
C GLY A 129 38.88 -34.07 22.06
N GLN A 130 38.69 -33.10 21.14
CA GLN A 130 37.53 -32.22 21.15
C GLN A 130 36.22 -32.95 20.83
N LEU A 131 36.24 -33.94 19.93
CA LEU A 131 35.06 -34.76 19.63
C LEU A 131 34.64 -35.62 20.83
N GLN A 132 35.59 -36.11 21.63
CA GLN A 132 35.29 -36.84 22.87
C GLN A 132 34.61 -35.95 23.94
N GLY A 133 34.84 -34.63 23.88
CA GLY A 133 34.19 -33.63 24.74
C GLY A 133 32.70 -33.41 24.44
N GLY A 134 32.16 -34.01 23.37
CA GLY A 134 30.75 -33.95 23.00
C GLY A 134 30.26 -32.54 22.65
N SER A 135 28.98 -32.25 22.92
CA SER A 135 28.32 -31.00 22.51
C SER A 135 28.93 -29.72 23.12
N ARG A 136 29.70 -29.83 24.21
CA ARG A 136 30.35 -28.68 24.86
C ARG A 136 31.57 -28.16 24.10
N GLU A 137 32.22 -29.01 23.30
CA GLU A 137 33.44 -28.67 22.58
C GLU A 137 33.26 -28.62 21.05
N ILE A 138 32.02 -28.79 20.58
CA ILE A 138 31.68 -28.83 19.15
C ILE A 138 32.11 -27.57 18.38
N THR A 139 32.03 -26.38 19.01
CA THR A 139 32.49 -25.12 18.42
C THR A 139 34.01 -25.07 18.22
N LYS A 140 34.77 -25.66 19.17
CA LYS A 140 36.22 -25.78 19.09
C LYS A 140 36.63 -26.85 18.06
N ALA A 141 35.87 -27.95 17.97
CA ALA A 141 36.07 -28.97 16.94
C ALA A 141 35.88 -28.36 15.54
N ALA A 142 34.83 -27.57 15.34
CA ALA A 142 34.59 -26.83 14.08
C ALA A 142 35.74 -25.85 13.73
N GLN A 143 36.31 -25.17 14.72
CA GLN A 143 37.47 -24.30 14.51
C GLN A 143 38.72 -25.08 14.09
N SER A 144 38.99 -26.23 14.73
CA SER A 144 40.09 -27.12 14.33
C SER A 144 39.90 -27.68 12.92
N LEU A 145 38.66 -28.00 12.53
CA LEU A 145 38.33 -28.44 11.17
C LEU A 145 38.58 -27.34 10.13
N ASN A 146 38.24 -26.09 10.43
CA ASN A 146 38.53 -24.96 9.53
C ASN A 146 40.04 -24.73 9.36
N GLU A 147 40.82 -24.79 10.46
CA GLU A 147 42.29 -24.74 10.38
C GLU A 147 42.84 -25.88 9.49
N LEU A 148 42.27 -27.09 9.58
CA LEU A 148 42.67 -28.25 8.79
C LEU A 148 42.29 -28.09 7.31
N ASP A 149 41.11 -27.55 7.00
CA ASP A 149 40.67 -27.24 5.64
C ASP A 149 41.60 -26.19 4.99
N TYR A 150 42.03 -25.17 5.74
CA TYR A 150 42.99 -24.18 5.23
C TYR A 150 44.38 -24.79 4.92
N LEU A 151 44.81 -25.79 5.69
CA LEU A 151 46.10 -26.47 5.46
C LEU A 151 46.08 -27.40 4.25
N SER A 152 44.92 -27.95 3.89
CA SER A 152 44.70 -28.83 2.74
C SER A 152 44.36 -28.08 1.45
N GLN A 153 44.01 -26.79 1.51
CA GLN A 153 43.75 -25.97 0.34
C GLN A 153 44.96 -25.86 -0.60
N GLY A 154 44.74 -26.19 -1.88
CA GLY A 154 45.69 -25.94 -2.98
C GLY A 154 46.86 -26.92 -3.11
N ILE A 155 46.89 -28.01 -2.34
CA ILE A 155 47.96 -29.02 -2.37
C ILE A 155 47.35 -30.43 -2.40
N ASP A 156 47.81 -31.26 -3.32
CA ASP A 156 47.48 -32.68 -3.31
C ASP A 156 48.28 -33.41 -2.23
N LEU A 157 47.58 -33.87 -1.21
CA LEU A 157 48.13 -34.64 -0.09
C LEU A 157 47.94 -36.16 -0.30
N SER A 158 47.42 -36.57 -1.46
CA SER A 158 47.19 -37.97 -1.80
C SER A 158 48.51 -38.74 -1.91
N GLY A 159 48.55 -39.97 -1.41
CA GLY A 159 49.72 -40.85 -1.46
C GLY A 159 50.75 -40.64 -0.32
N ILE A 160 50.46 -39.78 0.65
CA ILE A 160 51.29 -39.64 1.87
C ILE A 160 50.76 -40.58 2.96
N GLU A 161 51.35 -41.77 3.08
CA GLU A 161 50.92 -42.85 3.99
C GLU A 161 50.76 -42.39 5.46
N VAL A 162 51.61 -41.46 5.93
CA VAL A 162 51.63 -41.00 7.32
C VAL A 162 50.36 -40.25 7.73
N ILE A 163 49.66 -39.60 6.79
CA ILE A 163 48.46 -38.79 7.08
C ILE A 163 47.18 -39.37 6.46
N GLU A 164 47.26 -40.49 5.74
CA GLU A 164 46.11 -41.06 5.02
C GLU A 164 44.95 -41.40 5.96
N ASN A 165 45.25 -42.04 7.11
CA ASN A 165 44.25 -42.33 8.13
C ASN A 165 43.68 -41.06 8.79
N ASP A 166 44.52 -40.04 9.00
CA ASP A 166 44.08 -38.75 9.55
C ASP A 166 43.15 -38.02 8.58
N LEU A 167 43.44 -38.00 7.28
CA LEU A 167 42.58 -37.38 6.27
C LEU A 167 41.19 -38.05 6.21
N LEU A 168 41.14 -39.38 6.27
CA LEU A 168 39.88 -40.12 6.38
C LEU A 168 39.12 -39.79 7.67
N PHE A 169 39.83 -39.68 8.79
CA PHE A 169 39.25 -39.28 10.06
C PHE A 169 38.70 -37.85 10.02
N ILE A 170 39.45 -36.89 9.49
CA ILE A 170 39.05 -35.48 9.36
C ILE A 170 37.77 -35.37 8.51
N ALA A 171 37.69 -36.09 7.39
CA ALA A 171 36.49 -36.12 6.56
C ALA A 171 35.26 -36.65 7.32
N ARG A 172 35.42 -37.73 8.11
CA ARG A 172 34.34 -38.27 8.96
C ARG A 172 33.95 -37.30 10.08
N ALA A 173 34.93 -36.71 10.75
CA ALA A 173 34.73 -35.74 11.81
C ALA A 173 33.97 -34.51 11.32
N ARG A 174 34.27 -34.02 10.11
CA ARG A 174 33.54 -32.91 9.47
C ARG A 174 32.06 -33.26 9.32
N LEU A 175 31.75 -34.43 8.76
CA LEU A 175 30.37 -34.90 8.58
C LEU A 175 29.64 -35.10 9.93
N GLU A 176 30.34 -35.59 10.95
CA GLU A 176 29.78 -35.77 12.30
C GLU A 176 29.43 -34.42 12.96
N VAL A 177 30.36 -33.45 12.92
CA VAL A 177 30.17 -32.11 13.48
C VAL A 177 29.05 -31.37 12.75
N GLU A 178 28.99 -31.45 11.42
CA GLU A 178 27.90 -30.86 10.63
C GLU A 178 26.54 -31.46 11.01
N ASN A 179 26.43 -32.78 11.11
CA ASN A 179 25.17 -33.44 11.45
C ASN A 179 24.73 -33.14 12.89
N GLN A 180 25.68 -33.06 13.83
CA GLN A 180 25.37 -32.70 15.21
C GLN A 180 24.94 -31.23 15.32
N ALA A 181 25.57 -30.32 14.57
CA ALA A 181 25.16 -28.92 14.50
C ALA A 181 23.77 -28.76 13.87
N LYS A 182 23.42 -29.52 12.82
CA LYS A 182 22.08 -29.52 12.21
C LYS A 182 21.01 -29.94 13.21
N ARG A 183 21.21 -31.04 13.93
CA ARG A 183 20.28 -31.50 14.99
C ARG A 183 20.16 -30.49 16.12
N LEU A 184 21.26 -29.86 16.54
CA LEU A 184 21.24 -28.80 17.55
C LEU A 184 20.46 -27.58 17.08
N LEU A 185 20.56 -27.23 15.80
CA LEU A 185 19.80 -26.12 15.21
C LEU A 185 18.30 -26.46 15.15
N GLU A 186 17.94 -27.62 14.62
CA GLU A 186 16.55 -28.08 14.52
C GLU A 186 15.87 -28.12 15.90
N GLN A 187 16.49 -28.77 16.88
CA GLN A 187 15.97 -28.83 18.25
C GLN A 187 15.96 -27.45 18.92
N GLY A 188 16.98 -26.63 18.68
CA GLY A 188 17.08 -25.29 19.25
C GLY A 188 15.98 -24.37 18.71
N VAL A 189 15.69 -24.43 17.41
CA VAL A 189 14.63 -23.63 16.79
C VAL A 189 13.25 -24.14 17.19
N GLU A 190 13.04 -25.46 17.25
CA GLU A 190 11.78 -26.07 17.68
C GLU A 190 11.44 -25.76 19.15
N THR A 191 12.44 -25.88 20.04
CA THR A 191 12.29 -25.62 21.49
C THR A 191 12.50 -24.15 21.87
N GLN A 192 12.77 -23.28 20.89
CA GLN A 192 13.05 -21.85 21.09
C GLN A 192 14.21 -21.58 22.08
N ASN A 193 15.23 -22.43 22.06
CA ASN A 193 16.39 -22.34 22.94
C ASN A 193 17.51 -21.51 22.27
N PRO A 194 17.71 -20.24 22.67
CA PRO A 194 18.67 -19.35 22.02
C PRO A 194 20.12 -19.84 22.14
N THR A 195 20.45 -20.58 23.20
CA THR A 195 21.80 -21.12 23.43
C THR A 195 22.13 -22.23 22.45
N GLN A 196 21.19 -23.14 22.19
CA GLN A 196 21.36 -24.23 21.23
C GLN A 196 21.48 -23.68 19.80
N VAL A 197 20.59 -22.74 19.43
CA VAL A 197 20.64 -22.05 18.14
C VAL A 197 21.97 -21.31 18.00
N GLY A 198 22.37 -20.48 18.97
CA GLY A 198 23.63 -19.73 18.93
C GLY A 198 24.87 -20.62 18.82
N THR A 199 24.88 -21.78 19.49
CA THR A 199 25.96 -22.76 19.41
C THR A 199 26.04 -23.39 18.01
N ALA A 200 24.91 -23.81 17.45
CA ALA A 200 24.87 -24.38 16.11
C ALA A 200 25.29 -23.36 15.05
N LEU A 201 24.82 -22.11 15.15
CA LEU A 201 25.22 -21.02 14.25
C LEU A 201 26.73 -20.75 14.32
N GLN A 202 27.34 -20.79 15.51
CA GLN A 202 28.78 -20.65 15.64
C GLN A 202 29.54 -21.78 14.95
N VAL A 203 29.05 -23.02 15.05
CA VAL A 203 29.65 -24.17 14.35
C VAL A 203 29.61 -23.93 12.83
N PHE A 204 28.46 -23.55 12.27
CA PHE A 204 28.35 -23.30 10.84
C PHE A 204 29.19 -22.11 10.35
N HIS A 205 29.31 -21.06 11.15
CA HIS A 205 30.22 -19.96 10.87
C HIS A 205 31.67 -20.44 10.84
N ASN A 206 32.09 -21.22 11.84
CA ASN A 206 33.44 -21.78 11.91
C ASN A 206 33.74 -22.71 10.72
N LEU A 207 32.76 -23.47 10.24
CA LEU A 207 32.92 -24.36 9.07
C LEU A 207 32.80 -23.63 7.71
N GLY A 208 32.47 -22.33 7.70
CA GLY A 208 32.28 -21.55 6.48
C GLY A 208 30.98 -21.87 5.72
N THR A 209 30.00 -22.54 6.34
CA THR A 209 28.75 -22.96 5.70
C THR A 209 27.51 -22.21 6.22
N LEU A 210 27.68 -21.15 7.01
CA LEU A 210 26.59 -20.43 7.67
C LEU A 210 25.51 -19.97 6.68
N LYS A 211 25.90 -19.30 5.60
CA LYS A 211 24.97 -18.76 4.59
C LYS A 211 24.11 -19.85 3.95
N ASP A 212 24.76 -20.90 3.46
CA ASP A 212 24.08 -22.03 2.82
C ASP A 212 23.15 -22.75 3.78
N THR A 213 23.57 -22.97 5.03
CA THR A 213 22.73 -23.64 6.03
C THR A 213 21.47 -22.81 6.34
N ILE A 214 21.60 -21.49 6.53
CA ILE A 214 20.45 -20.63 6.81
C ILE A 214 19.49 -20.57 5.62
N ALA A 215 20.00 -20.43 4.40
CA ALA A 215 19.18 -20.47 3.19
C ALA A 215 18.42 -21.80 3.10
N ASN A 216 19.09 -22.94 3.29
CA ASN A 216 18.47 -24.26 3.25
C ASN A 216 17.40 -24.46 4.35
N VAL A 217 17.61 -23.92 5.55
CA VAL A 217 16.63 -24.00 6.64
C VAL A 217 15.38 -23.18 6.32
N VAL A 218 15.56 -21.95 5.82
CA VAL A 218 14.43 -21.07 5.44
C VAL A 218 13.66 -21.65 4.26
N ASP A 219 14.36 -22.13 3.23
CA ASP A 219 13.76 -22.81 2.08
C ASP A 219 13.05 -24.11 2.51
N GLY A 220 13.63 -24.83 3.49
CA GLY A 220 12.99 -25.99 4.12
C GLY A 220 11.64 -25.63 4.75
N TYR A 221 11.56 -24.53 5.50
CA TYR A 221 10.28 -24.07 6.03
C TYR A 221 9.30 -23.66 4.92
N CYS A 222 9.77 -22.99 3.87
CA CYS A 222 8.93 -22.62 2.73
C CYS A 222 8.35 -23.84 2.00
N THR A 223 9.16 -24.88 1.75
CA THR A 223 8.71 -26.11 1.08
C THR A 223 7.69 -26.88 1.91
N VAL A 224 7.92 -27.01 3.23
CA VAL A 224 6.95 -27.64 4.15
C VAL A 224 5.63 -26.87 4.18
N LEU A 225 5.67 -25.53 4.20
CA LEU A 225 4.46 -24.71 4.12
C LEU A 225 3.75 -24.87 2.78
N GLU A 226 4.46 -24.94 1.66
CA GLU A 226 3.87 -25.19 0.35
C GLU A 226 3.10 -26.52 0.31
N GLU A 227 3.67 -27.59 0.85
CA GLU A 227 2.99 -28.88 0.96
C GLU A 227 1.76 -28.81 1.87
N ASN A 228 1.87 -28.13 3.02
CA ASN A 228 0.75 -27.93 3.93
C ASN A 228 -0.40 -27.13 3.29
N ILE A 229 -0.09 -26.08 2.53
CA ILE A 229 -1.09 -25.28 1.79
C ILE A 229 -1.80 -26.17 0.75
N LYS A 230 -1.05 -26.94 -0.04
CA LYS A 230 -1.63 -27.88 -1.03
C LYS A 230 -2.53 -28.91 -0.37
N ASN A 231 -2.09 -29.51 0.73
CA ASN A 231 -2.84 -30.53 1.45
C ASN A 231 -4.11 -29.96 2.11
N ALA A 232 -4.07 -28.72 2.60
CA ALA A 232 -5.24 -28.07 3.20
C ALA A 232 -6.36 -27.82 2.18
N LEU A 233 -6.01 -27.61 0.92
CA LEU A 233 -6.93 -27.32 -0.18
C LEU A 233 -7.30 -28.55 -1.04
N ASP A 234 -6.69 -29.71 -0.79
CA ASP A 234 -6.96 -30.93 -1.57
C ASP A 234 -8.39 -31.42 -1.34
N ILE A 235 -9.20 -31.34 -2.40
CA ILE A 235 -10.60 -31.78 -2.42
C ILE A 235 -10.73 -33.24 -1.97
N LYS A 236 -9.76 -34.11 -2.28
CA LYS A 236 -9.80 -35.53 -1.89
C LYS A 236 -9.67 -35.70 -0.38
N VAL A 237 -8.85 -34.86 0.26
CA VAL A 237 -8.70 -34.84 1.72
C VAL A 237 -9.97 -34.28 2.37
N LEU A 238 -10.54 -33.21 1.77
CA LEU A 238 -11.74 -32.54 2.27
C LEU A 238 -13.04 -33.33 2.11
N THR A 239 -13.06 -34.34 1.22
CA THR A 239 -14.25 -35.18 0.92
C THR A 239 -14.17 -36.59 1.48
N GLN A 240 -13.05 -36.96 2.14
CA GLN A 240 -12.97 -38.26 2.81
C GLN A 240 -13.89 -38.28 4.04
N PRO A 241 -14.79 -39.26 4.17
CA PRO A 241 -15.57 -39.43 5.40
C PRO A 241 -14.61 -39.76 6.54
N SER A 242 -14.66 -38.98 7.62
CA SER A 242 -14.02 -39.34 8.89
C SER A 242 -14.38 -40.79 9.22
N GLN A 243 -13.36 -41.61 9.48
CA GLN A 243 -13.47 -43.05 9.61
C GLN A 243 -14.39 -43.47 10.77
N THR A 244 -15.70 -43.53 10.56
CA THR A 244 -16.64 -44.24 11.46
C THR A 244 -17.83 -44.91 10.77
N VAL A 245 -18.06 -44.80 9.45
CA VAL A 245 -19.22 -45.47 8.82
C VAL A 245 -18.88 -46.15 7.48
N THR A 246 -18.74 -47.48 7.57
CA THR A 246 -18.92 -48.55 6.56
C THR A 246 -18.23 -48.49 5.19
N ARG A 247 -17.49 -49.57 4.91
CA ARG A 247 -16.93 -50.05 3.64
C ARG A 247 -17.83 -49.77 2.42
N GLY A 248 -17.30 -49.04 1.43
CA GLY A 248 -17.75 -49.03 0.04
C GLY A 248 -16.56 -49.35 -0.89
N GLY A 249 -16.77 -50.23 -1.87
CA GLY A 249 -15.72 -50.79 -2.73
C GLY A 249 -15.01 -49.78 -3.66
N PRO A 250 -13.93 -50.22 -4.34
CA PRO A 250 -13.03 -49.35 -5.10
C PRO A 250 -13.71 -48.81 -6.37
N GLY A 251 -13.70 -47.49 -6.58
CA GLY A 251 -14.08 -46.89 -7.87
C GLY A 251 -15.02 -45.67 -7.84
N ARG A 252 -15.45 -45.16 -6.67
CA ARG A 252 -16.23 -43.91 -6.59
C ARG A 252 -15.40 -42.79 -5.99
N ALA A 253 -14.90 -41.88 -6.82
CA ALA A 253 -14.47 -40.56 -6.36
C ALA A 253 -15.68 -39.87 -5.73
N ALA A 254 -15.63 -39.62 -4.42
CA ALA A 254 -16.66 -38.88 -3.70
C ALA A 254 -16.59 -37.39 -4.08
N MET A 255 -17.06 -37.05 -5.27
CA MET A 255 -17.32 -35.66 -5.61
C MET A 255 -18.41 -35.12 -4.68
N PRO A 256 -18.36 -33.85 -4.23
CA PRO A 256 -19.41 -33.29 -3.41
C PRO A 256 -20.73 -33.32 -4.18
N THR A 257 -21.65 -34.19 -3.81
CA THR A 257 -23.04 -34.11 -4.24
C THR A 257 -23.73 -32.97 -3.47
N PRO A 258 -24.77 -32.31 -4.03
CA PRO A 258 -25.42 -31.14 -3.44
C PRO A 258 -25.84 -31.29 -1.96
N GLY A 259 -26.06 -32.51 -1.48
CA GLY A 259 -26.39 -32.82 -0.08
C GLY A 259 -25.23 -32.84 0.93
N ASN A 260 -23.96 -32.77 0.50
CA ASN A 260 -22.79 -32.89 1.41
C ASN A 260 -21.96 -31.59 1.54
N THR A 261 -22.48 -30.47 1.00
CA THR A 261 -21.78 -29.18 0.94
C THR A 261 -21.44 -28.61 2.33
N ALA A 262 -22.29 -28.81 3.34
CA ALA A 262 -22.06 -28.32 4.69
C ALA A 262 -20.90 -29.05 5.39
N ALA A 263 -20.81 -30.38 5.25
CA ALA A 263 -19.72 -31.18 5.79
C ALA A 263 -18.38 -30.82 5.13
N PHE A 264 -18.38 -30.63 3.80
CA PHE A 264 -17.23 -30.14 3.06
C PHE A 264 -16.75 -28.77 3.58
N ARG A 265 -17.67 -27.79 3.75
CA ARG A 265 -17.31 -26.46 4.27
C ARG A 265 -16.76 -26.53 5.70
N ALA A 266 -17.32 -27.37 6.56
CA ALA A 266 -16.79 -27.55 7.92
C ALA A 266 -15.35 -28.10 7.89
N ALA A 267 -15.10 -29.16 7.10
CA ALA A 267 -13.76 -29.73 6.94
C ALA A 267 -12.76 -28.72 6.35
N LEU A 268 -13.18 -27.93 5.36
CA LEU A 268 -12.35 -26.87 4.77
C LEU A 268 -11.91 -25.86 5.81
N TRP A 269 -12.85 -25.29 6.59
CA TRP A 269 -12.51 -24.25 7.56
C TRP A 269 -11.66 -24.78 8.72
N THR A 270 -11.88 -26.03 9.18
CA THR A 270 -11.00 -26.67 10.16
C THR A 270 -9.58 -26.89 9.63
N ASN A 271 -9.44 -27.29 8.36
CA ASN A 271 -8.12 -27.41 7.72
C ASN A 271 -7.46 -26.04 7.55
N MET A 272 -8.23 -25.00 7.23
CA MET A 272 -7.72 -23.63 7.13
C MET A 272 -7.24 -23.08 8.47
N GLU A 273 -7.96 -23.35 9.57
CA GLU A 273 -7.51 -23.01 10.93
C GLU A 273 -6.17 -23.70 11.25
N LYS A 274 -6.07 -25.00 10.99
CA LYS A 274 -4.83 -25.76 11.17
C LYS A 274 -3.68 -25.22 10.30
N LEU A 275 -3.97 -24.81 9.06
CA LEU A 275 -2.98 -24.18 8.19
C LEU A 275 -2.47 -22.86 8.78
N MET A 276 -3.35 -22.02 9.35
CA MET A 276 -2.91 -20.80 10.03
C MET A 276 -1.99 -21.10 11.22
N ASP A 277 -2.25 -22.17 11.97
CA ASP A 277 -1.40 -22.59 13.09
C ASP A 277 0.00 -23.02 12.60
N GLN A 278 0.06 -23.76 11.50
CA GLN A 278 1.32 -24.19 10.87
C GLN A 278 2.13 -23.00 10.35
N ILE A 279 1.48 -22.03 9.69
CA ILE A 279 2.13 -20.79 9.23
C ILE A 279 2.64 -19.98 10.43
N CYS A 280 1.84 -19.86 11.50
CA CYS A 280 2.23 -19.16 12.72
C CYS A 280 3.48 -19.79 13.37
N ALA A 281 3.53 -21.12 13.46
CA ALA A 281 4.66 -21.84 14.04
C ALA A 281 5.94 -21.67 13.21
N ALA A 282 5.86 -21.84 11.89
CA ALA A 282 7.00 -21.67 10.98
C ALA A 282 7.54 -20.23 11.01
N CYS A 283 6.65 -19.23 10.95
CA CYS A 283 7.05 -17.83 11.08
C CYS A 283 7.72 -17.56 12.42
N GLY A 284 7.18 -18.11 13.51
CA GLY A 284 7.77 -17.95 14.84
C GLY A 284 9.17 -18.56 14.96
N GLN A 285 9.41 -19.69 14.29
CA GLN A 285 10.72 -20.35 14.22
C GLN A 285 11.74 -19.53 13.41
N VAL A 286 11.35 -19.04 12.23
CA VAL A 286 12.20 -18.18 11.38
C VAL A 286 12.53 -16.86 12.10
N GLN A 287 11.55 -16.27 12.79
CA GLN A 287 11.75 -15.06 13.57
C GLN A 287 12.72 -15.28 14.74
N HIS A 288 12.60 -16.41 15.45
CA HIS A 288 13.55 -16.78 16.50
C HIS A 288 14.98 -16.91 15.94
N LEU A 289 15.13 -17.59 14.80
CA LEU A 289 16.40 -17.77 14.10
C LEU A 289 17.05 -16.42 13.71
N GLN A 290 16.30 -15.52 13.05
CA GLN A 290 16.78 -14.19 12.67
C GLN A 290 17.21 -13.37 13.89
N LYS A 291 16.47 -13.47 14.99
CA LYS A 291 16.82 -12.74 16.21
C LYS A 291 18.13 -13.21 16.83
N VAL A 292 18.37 -14.53 16.87
CA VAL A 292 19.66 -15.06 17.34
C VAL A 292 20.79 -14.63 16.40
N LEU A 293 20.59 -14.70 15.08
CA LEU A 293 21.56 -14.22 14.07
C LEU A 293 21.91 -12.72 14.23
N THR A 294 20.93 -11.90 14.63
CA THR A 294 21.12 -10.46 14.83
C THR A 294 21.92 -10.16 16.10
N LYS A 295 21.71 -10.94 17.17
CA LYS A 295 22.40 -10.74 18.45
C LYS A 295 23.77 -11.40 18.54
N LYS A 296 23.97 -12.52 17.84
CA LYS A 296 25.20 -13.33 17.94
C LYS A 296 26.31 -12.70 17.08
N ARG A 297 27.40 -12.29 17.72
CA ARG A 297 28.63 -11.75 17.09
C ARG A 297 29.73 -12.78 16.98
N ASP A 298 30.50 -12.74 15.89
CA ASP A 298 31.74 -13.49 15.79
C ASP A 298 32.73 -13.05 16.90
N PRO A 299 33.28 -13.98 17.72
CA PRO A 299 34.22 -13.63 18.78
C PRO A 299 35.51 -12.96 18.31
N VAL A 300 35.90 -13.12 17.04
CA VAL A 300 37.15 -12.57 16.49
C VAL A 300 36.91 -11.24 15.79
N SER A 301 35.97 -11.18 14.84
CA SER A 301 35.70 -9.97 14.05
C SER A 301 34.68 -9.03 14.69
N HIS A 302 33.96 -9.46 15.73
CA HIS A 302 32.85 -8.74 16.39
C HIS A 302 31.66 -8.38 15.48
N VAL A 303 31.67 -8.84 14.23
CA VAL A 303 30.59 -8.68 13.25
C VAL A 303 29.41 -9.58 13.62
N CYS A 304 28.18 -9.06 13.54
CA CYS A 304 26.98 -9.88 13.74
C CYS A 304 26.82 -10.88 12.59
N PHE A 305 26.38 -12.10 12.91
CA PHE A 305 26.15 -13.13 11.90
C PHE A 305 25.14 -12.71 10.83
N ILE A 306 24.14 -11.88 11.16
CA ILE A 306 23.19 -11.34 10.18
C ILE A 306 23.87 -10.44 9.14
N GLU A 307 24.87 -9.64 9.52
CA GLU A 307 25.57 -8.73 8.60
C GLU A 307 26.41 -9.52 7.58
N GLU A 308 26.95 -10.67 8.00
CA GLU A 308 27.67 -11.56 7.11
C GLU A 308 26.75 -12.12 6.01
N ILE A 309 25.50 -12.44 6.35
CA ILE A 309 24.48 -12.94 5.42
C ILE A 309 24.01 -11.84 4.45
N VAL A 310 23.83 -10.61 4.94
CA VAL A 310 23.29 -9.48 4.16
C VAL A 310 24.36 -8.80 3.27
N LYS A 311 25.66 -8.92 3.58
CA LYS A 311 26.79 -8.28 2.86
C LYS A 311 26.82 -8.50 1.34
N ASP A 312 26.18 -9.53 0.81
CA ASP A 312 26.18 -9.86 -0.63
C ASP A 312 24.99 -9.26 -1.42
N GLY A 313 24.28 -8.26 -0.88
CA GLY A 313 23.09 -7.68 -1.52
C GLY A 313 21.86 -8.59 -1.46
N GLN A 314 21.87 -9.57 -0.56
CA GLN A 314 20.77 -10.50 -0.33
C GLN A 314 19.69 -9.82 0.53
N SER A 315 18.44 -9.95 0.11
CA SER A 315 17.29 -9.47 0.88
C SER A 315 17.16 -10.17 2.23
N ASP A 316 16.62 -9.44 3.22
CA ASP A 316 16.43 -9.91 4.60
C ASP A 316 15.74 -11.29 4.65
N ILE A 317 16.12 -12.11 5.63
CA ILE A 317 15.64 -13.49 5.79
C ILE A 317 14.11 -13.51 5.91
N LEU A 318 13.56 -12.64 6.77
CA LEU A 318 12.11 -12.49 6.92
C LEU A 318 11.45 -11.97 5.64
N TYR A 319 12.07 -11.05 4.90
CA TYR A 319 11.53 -10.57 3.63
C TYR A 319 11.39 -11.71 2.62
N LYS A 320 12.43 -12.52 2.45
CA LYS A 320 12.39 -13.69 1.54
C LYS A 320 11.33 -14.70 1.96
N PHE A 321 11.28 -15.03 3.25
CA PHE A 321 10.29 -15.94 3.80
C PHE A 321 8.87 -15.45 3.54
N TRP A 322 8.55 -14.21 3.90
CA TRP A 322 7.22 -13.65 3.72
C TRP A 322 6.82 -13.52 2.26
N THR A 323 7.75 -13.11 1.39
CA THR A 323 7.50 -13.04 -0.05
C THR A 323 7.19 -14.43 -0.62
N ALA A 324 7.97 -15.45 -0.24
CA ALA A 324 7.74 -16.82 -0.67
C ALA A 324 6.39 -17.38 -0.16
N VAL A 325 6.07 -17.19 1.12
CA VAL A 325 4.83 -17.69 1.72
C VAL A 325 3.59 -17.01 1.15
N THR A 326 3.59 -15.68 1.03
CA THR A 326 2.45 -14.93 0.48
C THR A 326 2.22 -15.23 -1.01
N GLN A 327 3.30 -15.35 -1.79
CA GLN A 327 3.23 -15.78 -3.19
C GLN A 327 2.71 -17.23 -3.33
N THR A 328 3.12 -18.12 -2.43
CA THR A 328 2.64 -19.51 -2.41
C THR A 328 1.17 -19.57 -2.04
N LEU A 329 0.73 -18.84 -1.02
CA LEU A 329 -0.69 -18.73 -0.67
C LEU A 329 -1.53 -18.22 -1.85
N SER A 330 -1.10 -17.11 -2.47
CA SER A 330 -1.80 -16.53 -3.62
C SER A 330 -1.92 -17.51 -4.79
N SER A 331 -0.81 -18.10 -5.22
CA SER A 331 -0.77 -19.03 -6.36
C SER A 331 -1.53 -20.34 -6.09
N GLN A 332 -1.39 -20.93 -4.91
CA GLN A 332 -2.09 -22.17 -4.56
C GLN A 332 -3.59 -21.94 -4.35
N PHE A 333 -4.01 -20.83 -3.74
CA PHE A 333 -5.42 -20.51 -3.59
C PHE A 333 -6.06 -20.29 -4.96
N GLN A 334 -5.38 -19.55 -5.86
CA GLN A 334 -5.83 -19.37 -7.23
C GLN A 334 -5.98 -20.71 -7.95
N SER A 335 -4.91 -21.52 -7.97
CA SER A 335 -4.92 -22.82 -8.66
C SER A 335 -6.00 -23.75 -8.11
N ALA A 336 -6.19 -23.78 -6.78
CA ALA A 336 -7.20 -24.62 -6.14
C ALA A 336 -8.63 -24.16 -6.49
N THR A 337 -8.90 -22.85 -6.48
CA THR A 337 -10.24 -22.31 -6.80
C THR A 337 -10.57 -22.38 -8.29
N ASP A 338 -9.57 -22.28 -9.19
CA ASP A 338 -9.77 -22.49 -10.62
C ASP A 338 -10.07 -23.97 -10.94
N SER A 339 -9.48 -24.90 -10.17
CA SER A 339 -9.76 -26.33 -10.30
C SER A 339 -11.09 -26.78 -9.66
N SER A 340 -11.64 -25.99 -8.73
CA SER A 340 -12.80 -26.37 -7.91
C SER A 340 -13.80 -25.25 -7.70
N MET A 341 -14.96 -25.38 -8.34
CA MET A 341 -16.08 -24.46 -8.14
C MET A 341 -16.58 -24.45 -6.68
N PHE A 342 -16.47 -25.57 -5.94
CA PHE A 342 -16.87 -25.63 -4.53
C PHE A 342 -15.96 -24.79 -3.63
N LEU A 343 -14.64 -24.85 -3.84
CA LEU A 343 -13.68 -24.01 -3.11
C LEU A 343 -13.89 -22.54 -3.47
N LYS A 344 -14.06 -22.24 -4.77
CA LYS A 344 -14.34 -20.88 -5.24
C LYS A 344 -15.59 -20.29 -4.59
N GLN A 345 -16.69 -21.04 -4.55
CA GLN A 345 -17.91 -20.60 -3.88
C GLN A 345 -17.74 -20.41 -2.36
N ALA A 346 -16.95 -21.25 -1.69
CA ALA A 346 -16.68 -21.12 -0.27
C ALA A 346 -15.85 -19.86 0.03
N PHE A 347 -14.76 -19.62 -0.72
CA PHE A 347 -13.88 -18.47 -0.51
C PHE A 347 -14.56 -17.15 -0.87
N GLU A 348 -15.26 -17.07 -2.01
CA GLU A 348 -15.98 -15.85 -2.42
C GLU A 348 -17.26 -15.61 -1.60
N GLY A 349 -17.90 -16.67 -1.09
CA GLY A 349 -19.17 -16.58 -0.35
C GLY A 349 -18.98 -16.33 1.14
N GLU A 350 -17.92 -16.90 1.73
CA GLU A 350 -17.61 -16.81 3.15
C GLU A 350 -16.25 -16.11 3.39
N TYR A 351 -15.86 -15.22 2.47
CA TYR A 351 -14.65 -14.38 2.56
C TYR A 351 -14.41 -13.76 3.96
N PRO A 352 -15.42 -13.20 4.66
CA PRO A 352 -15.23 -12.65 6.00
C PRO A 352 -14.68 -13.66 7.02
N LYS A 353 -14.99 -14.96 6.88
CA LYS A 353 -14.40 -16.01 7.73
C LYS A 353 -12.91 -16.20 7.42
N LEU A 354 -12.54 -16.20 6.14
CA LEU A 354 -11.15 -16.30 5.70
C LEU A 354 -10.33 -15.10 6.17
N LEU A 355 -10.88 -13.88 6.02
CA LEU A 355 -10.25 -12.65 6.49
C LEU A 355 -10.08 -12.66 8.01
N ARG A 356 -11.07 -13.17 8.77
CA ARG A 356 -10.94 -13.36 10.22
C ARG A 356 -9.77 -14.26 10.59
N LEU A 357 -9.58 -15.39 9.89
CA LEU A 357 -8.45 -16.30 10.12
C LEU A 357 -7.10 -15.60 9.89
N TYR A 358 -7.01 -14.76 8.85
CA TYR A 358 -5.81 -13.97 8.54
C TYR A 358 -5.55 -12.90 9.62
N ASN A 359 -6.59 -12.18 10.04
CA ASN A 359 -6.49 -11.19 11.11
C ASN A 359 -6.09 -11.82 12.45
N ASP A 360 -6.62 -13.01 12.78
CA ASP A 360 -6.27 -13.74 14.00
C ASP A 360 -4.84 -14.31 13.92
N LEU A 361 -4.41 -14.80 12.76
CA LEU A 361 -3.01 -15.17 12.51
C LEU A 361 -2.08 -13.97 12.77
N TRP A 362 -2.37 -12.82 12.17
CA TRP A 362 -1.54 -11.63 12.30
C TRP A 362 -1.44 -11.15 13.76
N LYS A 363 -2.56 -11.09 14.48
CA LYS A 363 -2.58 -10.77 15.92
C LYS A 363 -1.72 -11.73 16.74
N ARG A 364 -1.77 -13.04 16.45
CA ARG A 364 -0.94 -14.04 17.14
C ARG A 364 0.54 -13.84 16.85
N LEU A 365 0.91 -13.53 15.61
CA LEU A 365 2.29 -13.22 15.23
C LEU A 365 2.82 -11.98 15.95
N GLN A 366 2.01 -10.92 16.08
CA GLN A 366 2.36 -9.73 16.85
C GLN A 366 2.61 -10.05 18.33
N GLN A 367 1.73 -10.83 18.96
CA GLN A 367 1.90 -11.27 20.35
C GLN A 367 3.16 -12.13 20.52
N TYR A 368 3.43 -13.00 19.55
CA TYR A 368 4.58 -13.88 19.55
C TYR A 368 5.90 -13.09 19.46
N SER A 369 5.97 -12.06 18.60
CA SER A 369 7.10 -11.14 18.51
C SER A 369 7.43 -10.49 19.87
N GLN A 370 6.41 -9.96 20.53
CA GLN A 370 6.53 -9.33 21.85
C GLN A 370 7.02 -10.31 22.92
N ASN A 371 6.54 -11.55 22.91
CA ASN A 371 6.97 -12.59 23.85
C ASN A 371 8.43 -12.99 23.66
N ILE A 372 8.88 -13.13 22.41
CA ILE A 372 10.30 -13.37 22.11
C ILE A 372 11.15 -12.17 22.56
N GLN A 373 10.67 -10.93 22.46
CA GLN A 373 11.38 -9.77 23.01
C GLN A 373 11.57 -9.84 24.52
N ARG A 374 10.54 -10.27 25.24
CA ARG A 374 10.61 -10.43 26.69
C ARG A 374 11.54 -11.56 27.13
N ASN A 375 11.45 -12.75 26.50
CA ASN A 375 12.23 -13.93 26.91
C ASN A 375 13.75 -13.73 26.75
N PHE A 376 14.18 -12.97 25.75
CA PHE A 376 15.61 -12.65 25.56
C PHE A 376 16.13 -11.59 26.55
N ASN A 377 15.25 -10.77 27.13
CA ASN A 377 15.64 -9.77 28.12
C ASN A 377 15.66 -10.35 29.55
N THR A 378 14.88 -11.41 29.80
CA THR A 378 14.84 -12.11 31.11
C THR A 378 15.87 -13.22 31.24
N SER A 379 16.37 -13.78 30.13
CA SER A 379 17.50 -14.72 30.12
C SER A 379 18.82 -13.97 30.32
N GLY A 380 19.01 -13.39 31.51
CA GLY A 380 20.30 -12.90 31.98
C GLY A 380 21.24 -14.08 32.20
N THR A 381 21.98 -14.48 31.16
CA THR A 381 23.22 -15.25 31.33
C THR A 381 24.30 -14.29 31.79
N THR A 382 24.37 -14.11 33.09
CA THR A 382 25.48 -13.52 33.83
C THR A 382 26.67 -14.49 33.73
N ASP A 383 27.44 -14.39 32.65
CA ASP A 383 28.89 -14.58 32.63
C ASP A 383 29.40 -14.29 31.20
N LEU A 384 30.30 -13.30 31.09
CA LEU A 384 30.98 -12.78 29.87
C LEU A 384 30.28 -11.75 28.95
N PHE A 385 29.33 -10.94 29.42
CA PHE A 385 28.80 -9.79 28.64
C PHE A 385 28.54 -8.54 29.50
N ALA A 386 29.50 -8.17 30.36
CA ALA A 386 29.32 -7.09 31.35
C ALA A 386 29.98 -5.74 31.01
N GLU A 387 30.56 -5.56 29.82
CA GLU A 387 31.06 -4.23 29.41
C GLU A 387 30.34 -3.80 28.13
N LEU A 388 29.74 -2.60 28.20
CA LEU A 388 28.95 -1.90 27.17
C LEU A 388 27.41 -2.01 27.28
N GLN A 389 26.85 -2.06 28.49
CA GLN A 389 25.48 -1.59 28.75
C GLN A 389 25.49 -0.10 29.10
N GLN A 390 25.57 0.76 28.09
CA GLN A 390 25.13 2.16 28.16
C GLN A 390 24.91 2.63 26.72
N MET A 391 23.66 2.98 26.41
CA MET A 391 23.08 3.29 25.08
C MET A 391 22.45 2.09 24.37
N GLU A 392 21.18 1.80 24.68
CA GLU A 392 20.16 1.38 23.71
C GLU A 392 18.80 1.27 24.43
N GLU A 393 18.19 2.43 24.73
CA GLU A 393 16.78 2.53 25.16
C GLU A 393 15.81 2.67 23.98
N ASP A 394 16.27 2.56 22.72
CA ASP A 394 15.46 2.69 21.50
C ASP A 394 15.47 1.43 20.61
N ALA A 395 15.40 0.23 21.19
CA ALA A 395 15.23 -1.00 20.41
C ALA A 395 13.76 -1.18 19.98
N GLN A 396 13.33 -0.32 19.04
CA GLN A 396 12.10 -0.51 18.27
C GLN A 396 12.10 -1.90 17.60
N ASP A 397 10.92 -2.52 17.60
CA ASP A 397 10.64 -3.88 17.18
C ASP A 397 11.18 -4.15 15.75
N ILE A 398 12.33 -4.82 15.61
CA ILE A 398 12.98 -5.15 14.33
C ILE A 398 12.03 -5.95 13.40
N PHE A 399 11.02 -6.62 13.97
CA PHE A 399 9.97 -7.34 13.24
C PHE A 399 9.07 -6.44 12.38
N MET A 400 8.97 -5.15 12.74
CA MET A 400 7.99 -4.21 12.19
C MET A 400 8.64 -2.91 11.68
N GLN A 401 9.91 -2.95 11.28
CA GLN A 401 10.36 -1.94 10.33
C GLN A 401 9.58 -2.18 9.05
N LYS A 402 8.53 -1.37 8.85
CA LYS A 402 8.09 -0.99 7.51
C LYS A 402 9.32 -0.41 6.83
N ASN A 403 10.12 -1.25 6.19
CA ASN A 403 10.94 -0.79 5.09
C ASN A 403 9.98 -0.05 4.15
N GLU A 404 10.37 1.12 3.65
CA GLU A 404 9.47 2.02 2.90
C GLU A 404 8.73 1.29 1.75
N ASP A 405 9.22 0.13 1.31
CA ASP A 405 8.72 -0.65 0.17
C ASP A 405 7.94 -1.95 0.49
N TYR A 406 7.96 -2.53 1.70
CA TYR A 406 7.31 -3.84 1.96
C TYR A 406 6.63 -3.97 3.33
N ASP A 407 5.34 -4.33 3.30
CA ASP A 407 4.49 -4.59 4.48
C ASP A 407 3.96 -6.04 4.42
N PRO A 408 4.42 -6.95 5.31
CA PRO A 408 3.97 -8.34 5.33
C PRO A 408 2.47 -8.50 5.65
N GLU A 409 1.87 -7.60 6.44
CA GLU A 409 0.43 -7.65 6.72
C GLU A 409 -0.36 -7.40 5.43
N LYS A 410 0.08 -6.37 4.70
CA LYS A 410 -0.52 -5.99 3.43
C LYS A 410 -0.32 -7.09 2.39
N ALA A 411 0.88 -7.64 2.23
CA ALA A 411 1.15 -8.74 1.29
C ALA A 411 0.30 -9.99 1.60
N LEU A 412 0.09 -10.29 2.88
CA LEU A 412 -0.80 -11.37 3.32
C LEU A 412 -2.26 -11.08 2.92
N LYS A 413 -2.78 -9.87 3.19
CA LYS A 413 -4.14 -9.47 2.78
C LYS A 413 -4.31 -9.41 1.25
N ASP A 414 -3.30 -8.92 0.52
CA ASP A 414 -3.29 -8.83 -0.94
C ASP A 414 -3.43 -10.20 -1.60
N SER A 415 -2.95 -11.28 -0.96
CA SER A 415 -3.17 -12.65 -1.44
C SER A 415 -4.66 -13.05 -1.55
N LEU A 416 -5.56 -12.32 -0.86
CA LEU A 416 -7.00 -12.57 -0.84
C LEU A 416 -7.83 -11.59 -1.70
N GLN A 417 -7.19 -10.58 -2.30
CA GLN A 417 -7.89 -9.43 -2.91
C GLN A 417 -8.96 -9.82 -3.95
N GLN A 418 -8.72 -10.86 -4.75
CA GLN A 418 -9.68 -11.34 -5.74
C GLN A 418 -10.99 -11.86 -5.11
N TYR A 419 -10.90 -12.50 -3.94
CA TYR A 419 -12.06 -13.06 -3.25
C TYR A 419 -12.84 -11.96 -2.55
N GLU A 420 -12.16 -10.93 -2.06
CA GLU A 420 -12.80 -9.71 -1.56
C GLU A 420 -13.62 -9.03 -2.65
N ALA A 421 -13.04 -8.80 -3.83
CA ALA A 421 -13.74 -8.16 -4.95
C ALA A 421 -14.99 -8.96 -5.36
N ALA A 422 -14.88 -10.29 -5.45
CA ALA A 422 -16.00 -11.18 -5.75
C ALA A 422 -17.07 -11.14 -4.63
N TYR A 423 -16.64 -11.17 -3.36
CA TYR A 423 -17.54 -11.07 -2.20
C TYR A 423 -18.30 -9.74 -2.19
N LEU A 424 -17.62 -8.61 -2.42
CA LEU A 424 -18.22 -7.28 -2.46
C LEU A 424 -19.21 -7.14 -3.63
N SER A 425 -18.91 -7.72 -4.79
CA SER A 425 -19.86 -7.75 -5.92
C SER A 425 -21.12 -8.55 -5.58
N LYS A 426 -20.97 -9.70 -4.90
CA LYS A 426 -22.12 -10.51 -4.44
C LYS A 426 -22.88 -9.84 -3.31
N SER A 427 -22.20 -9.16 -2.38
CA SER A 427 -22.79 -8.35 -1.31
C SER A 427 -23.67 -7.24 -1.89
N LEU A 428 -23.17 -6.49 -2.88
CA LEU A 428 -23.95 -5.48 -3.57
C LEU A 428 -25.20 -6.08 -4.25
N SER A 429 -25.05 -7.24 -4.89
CA SER A 429 -26.19 -7.94 -5.52
C SER A 429 -27.24 -8.34 -4.47
N ARG A 430 -26.82 -8.97 -3.37
CA ARG A 430 -27.72 -9.34 -2.25
C ARG A 430 -28.43 -8.13 -1.63
N LEU A 431 -27.80 -6.96 -1.62
CA LEU A 431 -28.41 -5.72 -1.14
C LEU A 431 -29.38 -5.10 -2.16
N PHE A 432 -29.09 -5.24 -3.46
CA PHE A 432 -29.91 -4.69 -4.54
C PHE A 432 -31.14 -5.55 -4.86
N ASP A 433 -31.03 -6.88 -4.77
CA ASP A 433 -32.11 -7.80 -5.14
C ASP A 433 -33.41 -7.54 -4.36
N PRO A 434 -33.40 -7.34 -3.01
CA PRO A 434 -34.59 -6.96 -2.27
C PRO A 434 -35.20 -5.63 -2.73
N ILE A 435 -34.39 -4.64 -3.11
CA ILE A 435 -34.89 -3.35 -3.62
C ILE A 435 -35.59 -3.55 -4.96
N ASN A 436 -34.96 -4.27 -5.89
CA ASN A 436 -35.52 -4.50 -7.21
C ASN A 436 -36.79 -5.34 -7.16
N LEU A 437 -36.93 -6.22 -6.16
CA LEU A 437 -38.14 -6.99 -5.92
C LEU A 437 -39.32 -6.10 -5.49
N VAL A 438 -39.08 -5.16 -4.57
CA VAL A 438 -40.14 -4.30 -4.02
C VAL A 438 -40.48 -3.10 -4.92
N PHE A 439 -39.58 -2.76 -5.86
CA PHE A 439 -39.81 -1.77 -6.92
C PHE A 439 -39.85 -2.42 -8.31
N PRO A 440 -40.91 -3.20 -8.64
CA PRO A 440 -41.03 -3.82 -9.94
C PRO A 440 -41.16 -2.76 -11.05
N PRO A 441 -40.71 -3.05 -12.30
CA PRO A 441 -40.86 -2.15 -13.42
C PRO A 441 -42.34 -1.78 -13.64
N GLY A 442 -42.66 -0.48 -13.57
CA GLY A 442 -44.04 0.02 -13.70
C GLY A 442 -44.87 -0.01 -12.41
N GLY A 443 -44.28 -0.41 -11.28
CA GLY A 443 -44.90 -0.26 -9.95
C GLY A 443 -45.21 1.19 -9.62
N ARG A 444 -46.36 1.43 -8.99
CA ARG A 444 -46.84 2.79 -8.61
C ARG A 444 -46.89 3.03 -7.11
N ASN A 445 -46.63 2.00 -6.31
CA ASN A 445 -46.75 2.05 -4.86
C ASN A 445 -45.37 1.90 -4.22
N PRO A 446 -45.11 2.62 -3.11
CA PRO A 446 -43.91 2.40 -2.33
C PRO A 446 -43.96 1.03 -1.60
N PRO A 447 -42.80 0.53 -1.14
CA PRO A 447 -42.72 -0.74 -0.41
C PRO A 447 -43.56 -0.74 0.86
N SER A 448 -44.14 -1.89 1.18
CA SER A 448 -44.83 -2.13 2.45
C SER A 448 -43.88 -2.16 3.64
N SER A 449 -44.44 -2.07 4.85
CA SER A 449 -43.68 -2.12 6.10
C SER A 449 -42.82 -3.39 6.21
N ASP A 450 -43.39 -4.55 5.86
CA ASP A 450 -42.74 -5.86 5.97
C ASP A 450 -41.60 -6.04 4.95
N GLU A 451 -41.83 -5.55 3.73
CA GLU A 451 -40.83 -5.52 2.65
C GLU A 451 -39.64 -4.64 3.03
N LEU A 452 -39.90 -3.48 3.63
CA LEU A 452 -38.85 -2.59 4.15
C LEU A 452 -38.08 -3.25 5.29
N ASP A 453 -38.76 -3.92 6.23
CA ASP A 453 -38.09 -4.65 7.31
C ASP A 453 -37.18 -5.77 6.78
N SER A 454 -37.55 -6.41 5.66
CA SER A 454 -36.68 -7.36 4.96
C SER A 454 -35.42 -6.70 4.40
N ILE A 455 -35.52 -5.51 3.78
CA ILE A 455 -34.36 -4.74 3.29
C ILE A 455 -33.44 -4.37 4.45
N ILE A 456 -33.99 -3.88 5.55
CA ILE A 456 -33.23 -3.50 6.75
C ILE A 456 -32.51 -4.70 7.35
N LYS A 457 -33.16 -5.87 7.43
CA LYS A 457 -32.52 -7.11 7.89
C LYS A 457 -31.34 -7.52 7.01
N THR A 458 -31.46 -7.37 5.69
CA THR A 458 -30.35 -7.65 4.77
C THR A 458 -29.19 -6.67 4.99
N ILE A 459 -29.47 -5.37 5.13
CA ILE A 459 -28.44 -4.36 5.44
C ILE A 459 -27.73 -4.69 6.76
N ALA A 460 -28.49 -4.98 7.81
CA ALA A 460 -27.94 -5.34 9.12
C ALA A 460 -27.09 -6.61 9.06
N SER A 461 -27.54 -7.63 8.33
CA SER A 461 -26.79 -8.88 8.13
C SER A 461 -25.46 -8.65 7.42
N GLU A 462 -25.44 -7.89 6.33
CA GLU A 462 -24.20 -7.61 5.59
C GLU A 462 -23.21 -6.79 6.43
N LEU A 463 -23.68 -5.76 7.15
CA LEU A 463 -22.82 -4.97 8.04
C LEU A 463 -22.28 -5.80 9.22
N ASN A 464 -23.09 -6.68 9.81
CA ASN A 464 -22.65 -7.55 10.91
C ASN A 464 -21.61 -8.56 10.46
N VAL A 465 -21.77 -9.14 9.26
CA VAL A 465 -20.82 -10.10 8.71
C VAL A 465 -19.48 -9.41 8.36
N ALA A 466 -19.51 -8.14 7.95
CA ALA A 466 -18.32 -7.34 7.64
C ALA A 466 -17.54 -6.88 8.88
N ALA A 467 -18.15 -6.89 10.07
CA ALA A 467 -17.57 -6.39 11.32
C ALA A 467 -16.30 -7.11 11.80
N VAL A 468 -15.88 -8.18 11.13
CA VAL A 468 -14.62 -8.90 11.38
C VAL A 468 -13.37 -8.07 11.06
N ASP A 469 -13.50 -7.05 10.21
CA ASP A 469 -12.41 -6.21 9.75
C ASP A 469 -12.89 -4.76 9.45
N PRO A 470 -12.17 -3.72 9.89
CA PRO A 470 -12.55 -2.32 9.64
C PRO A 470 -12.60 -1.92 8.16
N ASP A 471 -11.66 -2.42 7.34
CA ASP A 471 -11.57 -2.07 5.92
C ASP A 471 -12.71 -2.74 5.14
N LEU A 472 -13.00 -4.00 5.47
CA LEU A 472 -14.17 -4.70 4.91
C LEU A 472 -15.48 -4.03 5.34
N SER A 473 -15.60 -3.62 6.61
CA SER A 473 -16.76 -2.88 7.12
C SER A 473 -17.00 -1.60 6.34
N LEU A 474 -15.92 -0.85 6.03
CA LEU A 474 -16.00 0.34 5.18
C LEU A 474 -16.41 0.00 3.73
N ALA A 475 -15.86 -1.07 3.15
CA ALA A 475 -16.21 -1.49 1.80
C ALA A 475 -17.68 -1.92 1.68
N VAL A 476 -18.21 -2.67 2.67
CA VAL A 476 -19.62 -3.04 2.72
C VAL A 476 -20.51 -1.84 3.03
N ALA A 477 -20.09 -0.91 3.88
CA ALA A 477 -20.81 0.35 4.11
C ALA A 477 -20.96 1.19 2.84
N LYS A 478 -19.96 1.20 1.95
CA LYS A 478 -20.08 1.82 0.61
C LYS A 478 -21.14 1.12 -0.25
N ASN A 479 -21.26 -0.20 -0.17
CA ASN A 479 -22.33 -0.94 -0.86
C ASN A 479 -23.71 -0.62 -0.26
N VAL A 480 -23.82 -0.50 1.07
CA VAL A 480 -25.04 -0.06 1.75
C VAL A 480 -25.41 1.38 1.34
N ALA A 481 -24.45 2.29 1.24
CA ALA A 481 -24.71 3.65 0.76
C ALA A 481 -25.26 3.66 -0.67
N LYS A 482 -24.68 2.87 -1.59
CA LYS A 482 -25.24 2.68 -2.96
C LYS A 482 -26.65 2.09 -2.94
N THR A 483 -26.93 1.21 -1.99
CA THR A 483 -28.23 0.56 -1.80
C THR A 483 -29.29 1.57 -1.34
N ILE A 484 -28.94 2.43 -0.38
CA ILE A 484 -29.79 3.53 0.07
C ILE A 484 -30.05 4.52 -1.07
N GLN A 485 -29.03 4.85 -1.85
CA GLN A 485 -29.17 5.72 -3.02
C GLN A 485 -30.10 5.10 -4.08
N LEU A 486 -29.96 3.80 -4.38
CA LEU A 486 -30.85 3.09 -5.29
C LEU A 486 -32.31 3.14 -4.79
N TYR A 487 -32.53 2.91 -3.50
CA TYR A 487 -33.85 3.04 -2.89
C TYR A 487 -34.41 4.47 -3.04
N GLY A 488 -33.58 5.48 -2.80
CA GLY A 488 -33.92 6.89 -3.01
C GLY A 488 -34.34 7.19 -4.45
N VAL A 489 -33.54 6.79 -5.44
CA VAL A 489 -33.84 6.99 -6.87
C VAL A 489 -35.14 6.29 -7.27
N LYS A 490 -35.37 5.06 -6.80
CA LYS A 490 -36.61 4.32 -7.08
C LYS A 490 -37.83 4.99 -6.43
N SER A 491 -37.65 5.54 -5.23
CA SER A 491 -38.70 6.27 -4.51
C SER A 491 -39.01 7.62 -5.18
N GLU A 492 -37.99 8.32 -5.66
CA GLU A 492 -38.13 9.58 -6.41
C GLU A 492 -38.96 9.39 -7.69
N GLN A 493 -38.76 8.28 -8.41
CA GLN A 493 -39.55 7.94 -9.61
C GLN A 493 -41.04 7.74 -9.33
N LEU A 494 -41.44 7.51 -8.07
CA LEU A 494 -42.84 7.40 -7.68
C LEU A 494 -43.49 8.76 -7.37
N LEU A 495 -42.69 9.81 -7.13
CA LEU A 495 -43.20 11.10 -6.70
C LEU A 495 -44.04 11.79 -7.78
N SER A 496 -45.11 12.44 -7.35
CA SER A 496 -45.90 13.35 -8.16
C SER A 496 -45.42 14.78 -7.89
N THR A 497 -45.24 15.59 -8.93
CA THR A 497 -44.66 16.96 -8.81
C THR A 497 -45.55 18.07 -9.38
N GLN A 498 -46.63 17.72 -10.09
CA GLN A 498 -47.52 18.68 -10.78
C GLN A 498 -48.73 19.07 -9.91
N GLY A 499 -49.81 19.58 -10.51
CA GLY A 499 -51.02 20.04 -9.81
C GLY A 499 -51.63 19.02 -8.85
N ASP A 500 -51.51 17.72 -9.17
CA ASP A 500 -51.91 16.64 -8.28
C ASP A 500 -51.13 16.65 -6.95
N ALA A 501 -49.89 17.15 -6.90
CA ALA A 501 -49.09 17.20 -5.68
C ALA A 501 -49.35 18.46 -4.84
N SER A 502 -49.81 19.55 -5.45
CA SER A 502 -49.88 20.88 -4.83
C SER A 502 -51.29 21.37 -4.48
N GLN A 503 -52.36 20.67 -4.84
CA GLN A 503 -53.74 21.12 -4.54
C GLN A 503 -53.99 21.28 -3.02
N VAL A 504 -54.62 22.39 -2.60
CA VAL A 504 -54.99 22.65 -1.18
C VAL A 504 -56.49 22.99 -0.94
N ILE A 505 -57.36 22.73 -1.92
CA ILE A 505 -58.78 23.12 -1.92
C ILE A 505 -59.72 21.97 -1.52
N GLY A 506 -59.45 20.74 -1.97
CA GLY A 506 -60.27 19.54 -1.74
C GLY A 506 -59.54 18.47 -0.91
N PRO A 507 -60.09 17.25 -0.78
CA PRO A 507 -59.41 16.16 -0.08
C PRO A 507 -58.11 15.76 -0.79
N LEU A 508 -57.22 15.02 -0.10
CA LEU A 508 -55.99 14.48 -0.68
C LEU A 508 -56.21 13.88 -2.06
N THR A 509 -55.40 14.30 -3.02
CA THR A 509 -55.32 13.67 -4.34
C THR A 509 -54.63 12.30 -4.24
N GLU A 510 -54.70 11.50 -5.31
CA GLU A 510 -53.90 10.27 -5.39
C GLU A 510 -52.39 10.53 -5.41
N GLY A 511 -51.97 11.62 -6.07
CA GLY A 511 -50.56 12.05 -6.11
C GLY A 511 -50.02 12.42 -4.72
N GLN A 512 -50.79 13.17 -3.93
CA GLN A 512 -50.43 13.51 -2.56
C GLN A 512 -50.42 12.29 -1.64
N ARG A 513 -51.43 11.41 -1.73
CA ARG A 513 -51.41 10.13 -0.98
C ARG A 513 -50.18 9.30 -1.29
N ARG A 514 -49.74 9.27 -2.56
CA ARG A 514 -48.52 8.58 -2.97
C ARG A 514 -47.27 9.26 -2.40
N ASN A 515 -47.14 10.58 -2.50
CA ASN A 515 -46.01 11.31 -1.93
C ASN A 515 -45.89 11.09 -0.42
N VAL A 516 -47.02 11.12 0.32
CA VAL A 516 -47.07 10.80 1.75
C VAL A 516 -46.54 9.39 2.01
N ALA A 517 -47.04 8.39 1.28
CA ALA A 517 -46.61 7.01 1.45
C ALA A 517 -45.12 6.83 1.14
N VAL A 518 -44.58 7.52 0.13
CA VAL A 518 -43.15 7.51 -0.21
C VAL A 518 -42.32 8.14 0.91
N VAL A 519 -42.73 9.30 1.43
CA VAL A 519 -42.02 9.99 2.52
C VAL A 519 -42.01 9.14 3.80
N ASN A 520 -43.13 8.49 4.15
CA ASN A 520 -43.18 7.59 5.30
C ASN A 520 -42.25 6.38 5.12
N SER A 521 -42.18 5.82 3.91
CA SER A 521 -41.27 4.70 3.59
C SER A 521 -39.80 5.14 3.69
N LEU A 522 -39.45 6.29 3.12
CA LEU A 522 -38.10 6.89 3.21
C LEU A 522 -37.71 7.19 4.66
N TYR A 523 -38.64 7.71 5.47
CA TYR A 523 -38.42 7.97 6.89
C TYR A 523 -38.17 6.68 7.67
N LYS A 524 -38.98 5.65 7.45
CA LYS A 524 -38.81 4.35 8.12
C LYS A 524 -37.45 3.74 7.76
N LEU A 525 -37.04 3.82 6.48
CA LEU A 525 -35.71 3.40 6.04
C LEU A 525 -34.63 4.18 6.78
N HIS A 526 -34.72 5.52 6.80
CA HIS A 526 -33.74 6.40 7.43
C HIS A 526 -33.55 6.06 8.91
N GLN A 527 -34.63 5.97 9.68
CA GLN A 527 -34.56 5.65 11.11
C GLN A 527 -34.01 4.24 11.36
N SER A 528 -34.44 3.27 10.56
CA SER A 528 -34.06 1.87 10.75
C SER A 528 -32.58 1.64 10.44
N VAL A 529 -32.07 2.23 9.35
CA VAL A 529 -30.64 2.14 9.00
C VAL A 529 -29.79 2.87 10.03
N LEU A 530 -30.20 4.08 10.47
CA LEU A 530 -29.48 4.81 11.51
C LEU A 530 -29.38 3.98 12.80
N LYS A 531 -30.49 3.34 13.20
CA LYS A 531 -30.54 2.43 14.36
C LYS A 531 -29.62 1.22 14.21
N VAL A 532 -29.51 0.64 13.00
CA VAL A 532 -28.59 -0.48 12.73
C VAL A 532 -27.15 -0.06 12.97
N ILE A 533 -26.77 1.13 12.53
CA ILE A 533 -25.40 1.66 12.69
C ILE A 533 -25.10 1.98 14.16
N THR A 534 -26.00 2.69 14.84
CA THR A 534 -25.78 3.10 16.24
C THR A 534 -25.74 1.91 17.21
N ASN A 535 -26.38 0.79 16.86
CA ASN A 535 -26.38 -0.42 17.68
C ASN A 535 -25.11 -1.27 17.52
N GLN A 536 -24.23 -0.96 16.57
CA GLN A 536 -22.96 -1.67 16.43
C GLN A 536 -21.90 -1.08 17.37
N SER A 537 -21.40 -1.91 18.29
CA SER A 537 -20.47 -1.50 19.35
C SER A 537 -19.10 -1.04 18.87
N SER A 538 -18.70 -1.37 17.63
CA SER A 538 -17.38 -1.04 17.07
C SER A 538 -17.46 -0.75 15.56
N PHE A 539 -18.38 0.14 15.15
CA PHE A 539 -18.48 0.55 13.75
C PHE A 539 -17.43 1.60 13.37
N PRO A 540 -16.65 1.44 12.28
CA PRO A 540 -15.64 2.42 11.90
C PRO A 540 -16.25 3.79 11.57
N ALA A 541 -15.65 4.88 12.06
CA ALA A 541 -16.15 6.25 11.84
C ALA A 541 -16.26 6.62 10.35
N ALA A 542 -15.32 6.17 9.50
CA ALA A 542 -15.39 6.38 8.05
C ALA A 542 -16.58 5.64 7.41
N ALA A 543 -16.94 4.47 7.93
CA ALA A 543 -18.09 3.70 7.48
C ALA A 543 -19.40 4.38 7.92
N GLU A 544 -19.46 4.87 9.16
CA GLU A 544 -20.58 5.67 9.69
C GLU A 544 -20.83 6.91 8.83
N GLN A 545 -19.79 7.70 8.59
CA GLN A 545 -19.90 8.91 7.77
C GLN A 545 -20.41 8.60 6.35
N THR A 546 -19.96 7.49 5.76
CA THR A 546 -20.38 7.06 4.41
C THR A 546 -21.89 6.79 4.36
N VAL A 547 -22.43 6.08 5.35
CA VAL A 547 -23.86 5.76 5.38
C VAL A 547 -24.70 6.97 5.78
N THR A 548 -24.26 7.77 6.77
CA THR A 548 -24.94 9.00 7.18
C THR A 548 -25.05 10.00 6.02
N THR A 549 -24.02 10.09 5.17
CA THR A 549 -24.07 10.94 3.96
C THR A 549 -25.14 10.46 2.97
N ALA A 550 -25.30 9.15 2.79
CA ALA A 550 -26.37 8.60 1.95
C ALA A 550 -27.76 8.82 2.56
N LEU A 551 -27.88 8.72 3.89
CA LEU A 551 -29.12 9.02 4.62
C LEU A 551 -29.52 10.50 4.52
N LYS A 552 -28.55 11.42 4.49
CA LYS A 552 -28.83 12.84 4.25
C LYS A 552 -29.52 13.07 2.90
N ALA A 553 -29.08 12.39 1.84
CA ALA A 553 -29.73 12.47 0.53
C ALA A 553 -31.18 11.96 0.56
N VAL A 554 -31.49 10.95 1.39
CA VAL A 554 -32.87 10.48 1.63
C VAL A 554 -33.69 11.56 2.33
N HIS A 555 -33.14 12.24 3.33
CA HIS A 555 -33.80 13.34 4.02
C HIS A 555 -34.08 14.53 3.08
N ASP A 556 -33.12 14.90 2.23
CA ASP A 556 -33.28 15.96 1.23
C ASP A 556 -34.38 15.60 0.19
N LEU A 557 -34.48 14.33 -0.19
CA LEU A 557 -35.55 13.82 -1.06
C LEU A 557 -36.93 13.90 -0.37
N MET A 558 -37.02 13.60 0.94
CA MET A 558 -38.26 13.79 1.71
C MET A 558 -38.70 15.27 1.67
N GLY A 559 -37.77 16.21 1.85
CA GLY A 559 -38.02 17.66 1.72
C GLY A 559 -38.59 18.01 0.34
N SER A 560 -37.91 17.55 -0.70
CA SER A 560 -38.31 17.79 -2.09
C SER A 560 -39.70 17.23 -2.42
N ALA A 561 -40.09 16.11 -1.83
CA ALA A 561 -41.41 15.49 -2.03
C ALA A 561 -42.57 16.28 -1.40
N VAL A 562 -42.31 16.99 -0.30
CA VAL A 562 -43.33 17.77 0.44
C VAL A 562 -43.36 19.23 -0.01
N GLN A 563 -42.27 19.74 -0.60
CA GLN A 563 -42.13 21.13 -1.04
C GLN A 563 -43.29 21.67 -1.92
N PRO A 564 -43.83 20.94 -2.92
CA PRO A 564 -44.93 21.45 -3.74
C PRO A 564 -46.19 21.75 -2.94
N LEU A 565 -46.48 20.93 -1.91
CA LEU A 565 -47.61 21.14 -1.01
C LEU A 565 -47.33 22.34 -0.10
N LEU A 566 -46.14 22.43 0.49
CA LEU A 566 -45.75 23.56 1.34
C LEU A 566 -45.84 24.91 0.62
N ASN A 567 -45.36 24.97 -0.64
CA ASN A 567 -45.45 26.18 -1.46
C ASN A 567 -46.91 26.60 -1.67
N SER A 568 -47.78 25.68 -2.07
CA SER A 568 -49.19 25.96 -2.32
C SER A 568 -49.97 26.37 -1.07
N VAL A 569 -49.66 25.75 0.07
CA VAL A 569 -50.20 26.19 1.37
C VAL A 569 -49.70 27.61 1.69
N GLY A 570 -48.41 27.89 1.50
CA GLY A 570 -47.83 29.21 1.70
C GLY A 570 -48.49 30.29 0.85
N ASP A 571 -48.66 30.04 -0.45
CA ASP A 571 -49.34 30.94 -1.40
C ASP A 571 -50.79 31.20 -0.97
N SER A 572 -51.49 30.17 -0.51
CA SER A 572 -52.86 30.29 -0.01
C SER A 572 -52.94 31.08 1.29
N VAL A 573 -52.00 30.89 2.21
CA VAL A 573 -51.87 31.69 3.44
C VAL A 573 -51.64 33.16 3.10
N GLU A 574 -50.74 33.47 2.17
CA GLU A 574 -50.51 34.85 1.72
C GLU A 574 -51.76 35.44 1.07
N ALA A 575 -52.44 34.69 0.20
CA ALA A 575 -53.68 35.14 -0.44
C ALA A 575 -54.77 35.48 0.58
N ILE A 576 -54.95 34.65 1.62
CA ILE A 576 -55.90 34.91 2.72
C ILE A 576 -55.47 36.15 3.51
N ILE A 577 -54.18 36.31 3.85
CA ILE A 577 -53.72 37.50 4.59
C ILE A 577 -53.94 38.79 3.78
N ILE A 578 -53.79 38.76 2.45
CA ILE A 578 -54.00 39.92 1.59
C ILE A 578 -55.47 40.40 1.62
N THR A 579 -56.45 39.51 1.83
CA THR A 579 -57.88 39.92 1.91
C THR A 579 -58.19 40.80 3.12
N MET A 580 -57.27 40.90 4.10
CA MET A 580 -57.30 41.92 5.16
C MET A 580 -57.53 43.33 4.60
N HIS A 581 -56.98 43.66 3.43
CA HIS A 581 -57.15 44.99 2.81
C HIS A 581 -58.55 45.24 2.21
N GLN A 582 -59.42 44.21 2.19
CA GLN A 582 -60.82 44.32 1.76
C GLN A 582 -61.75 44.60 2.96
N GLU A 583 -61.27 44.48 4.20
CA GLU A 583 -62.05 44.79 5.40
C GLU A 583 -62.00 46.28 5.76
N ASP A 584 -63.07 46.76 6.40
CA ASP A 584 -63.15 48.16 6.85
C ASP A 584 -62.53 48.35 8.24
N PHE A 585 -61.34 48.95 8.27
CA PHE A 585 -60.61 49.37 9.48
C PHE A 585 -60.77 50.87 9.81
N SER A 586 -61.62 51.61 9.07
CA SER A 586 -61.77 53.06 9.24
C SER A 586 -62.66 53.47 10.42
N GLY A 587 -63.48 52.54 10.93
CA GLY A 587 -64.53 52.80 11.91
C GLY A 587 -64.08 53.37 13.26
N SER A 588 -64.97 54.15 13.88
CA SER A 588 -64.86 54.65 15.26
C SER A 588 -65.35 53.61 16.28
N LEU A 589 -65.03 53.79 17.57
CA LEU A 589 -65.47 52.90 18.65
C LEU A 589 -67.01 52.85 18.69
N SER A 590 -67.59 51.64 18.70
CA SER A 590 -69.04 51.48 18.82
C SER A 590 -69.52 51.96 20.18
N SER A 591 -70.54 52.84 20.21
CA SER A 591 -71.17 53.38 21.43
C SER A 591 -72.04 52.36 22.19
N SER A 592 -72.18 51.14 21.68
CA SER A 592 -72.87 50.04 22.37
C SER A 592 -71.87 49.28 23.23
N GLY A 593 -72.03 49.34 24.55
CA GLY A 593 -71.16 48.71 25.56
C GLY A 593 -71.16 47.18 25.59
N LYS A 594 -71.12 46.51 24.44
CA LYS A 594 -70.79 45.09 24.33
C LYS A 594 -69.31 44.94 23.95
N PRO A 595 -68.49 44.23 24.75
CA PRO A 595 -67.05 44.11 24.57
C PRO A 595 -66.64 43.01 23.58
N ASP A 596 -67.51 42.58 22.66
CA ASP A 596 -67.12 41.63 21.62
C ASP A 596 -66.58 42.42 20.43
N VAL A 597 -65.26 42.61 20.39
CA VAL A 597 -64.57 43.01 19.16
C VAL A 597 -64.49 41.75 18.30
N PRO A 598 -65.28 41.63 17.22
CA PRO A 598 -65.29 40.41 16.43
C PRO A 598 -63.93 40.20 15.75
N CYS A 599 -63.41 38.97 15.82
CA CYS A 599 -62.27 38.52 15.00
C CYS A 599 -62.60 38.73 13.51
N SER A 600 -61.65 39.32 12.78
CA SER A 600 -61.78 39.62 11.37
C SER A 600 -62.06 38.36 10.54
N LEU A 601 -62.78 38.50 9.43
CA LEU A 601 -63.22 37.38 8.60
C LEU A 601 -62.02 36.66 7.97
N TYR A 602 -61.03 37.41 7.47
CA TYR A 602 -59.80 36.81 6.91
C TYR A 602 -59.03 35.99 7.98
N MET A 603 -59.07 36.42 9.25
CA MET A 603 -58.38 35.72 10.33
C MET A 603 -59.10 34.42 10.71
N LYS A 604 -60.44 34.42 10.72
CA LYS A 604 -61.23 33.19 10.88
C LYS A 604 -61.01 32.22 9.72
N GLU A 605 -60.94 32.74 8.49
CA GLU A 605 -60.63 31.95 7.30
C GLU A 605 -59.23 31.34 7.39
N LEU A 606 -58.23 32.12 7.80
CA LEU A 606 -56.85 31.67 7.98
C LEU A 606 -56.75 30.55 9.02
N GLN A 607 -57.39 30.72 10.20
CA GLN A 607 -57.44 29.69 11.23
C GLN A 607 -58.09 28.40 10.71
N GLY A 608 -59.23 28.52 10.03
CA GLY A 608 -59.93 27.38 9.45
C GLY A 608 -59.11 26.68 8.36
N PHE A 609 -58.42 27.45 7.52
CA PHE A 609 -57.56 26.92 6.47
C PHE A 609 -56.35 26.17 7.05
N ILE A 610 -55.61 26.76 7.99
CA ILE A 610 -54.45 26.11 8.62
C ILE A 610 -54.86 24.84 9.38
N ALA A 611 -55.95 24.89 10.15
CA ALA A 611 -56.46 23.73 10.88
C ALA A 611 -56.83 22.59 9.93
N ARG A 612 -57.49 22.91 8.80
CA ARG A 612 -57.79 21.95 7.75
C ARG A 612 -56.52 21.39 7.12
N VAL A 613 -55.55 22.25 6.80
CA VAL A 613 -54.30 21.83 6.16
C VAL A 613 -53.55 20.78 7.01
N MET A 614 -53.47 21.02 8.32
CA MET A 614 -52.82 20.09 9.23
C MET A 614 -53.59 18.77 9.38
N SER A 615 -54.92 18.82 9.43
CA SER A 615 -55.77 17.63 9.61
C SER A 615 -55.88 16.78 8.34
N ASP A 616 -56.02 17.43 7.18
CA ASP A 616 -56.36 16.78 5.92
C ASP A 616 -55.11 16.37 5.14
N TYR A 617 -53.99 17.10 5.22
CA TYR A 617 -52.77 16.75 4.48
C TYR A 617 -51.67 16.25 5.41
N PHE A 618 -51.22 17.08 6.36
CA PHE A 618 -49.99 16.79 7.12
C PHE A 618 -50.13 15.68 8.18
N ARG A 619 -51.36 15.39 8.66
CA ARG A 619 -51.62 14.30 9.62
C ARG A 619 -51.18 12.91 9.14
N HIS A 620 -51.12 12.71 7.83
CA HIS A 620 -50.83 11.39 7.23
C HIS A 620 -49.34 11.06 7.20
N PHE A 621 -48.47 12.02 7.50
CA PHE A 621 -47.03 11.77 7.63
C PHE A 621 -46.71 11.23 9.03
N GLU A 622 -45.92 10.17 9.08
CA GLU A 622 -45.47 9.54 10.34
C GLU A 622 -44.28 10.30 10.96
N CYS A 623 -43.56 11.07 10.15
CA CYS A 623 -42.39 11.83 10.53
C CYS A 623 -42.77 13.21 11.11
N PHE A 624 -43.43 13.23 12.27
CA PHE A 624 -43.93 14.46 12.91
C PHE A 624 -42.86 15.53 13.07
N ASP A 625 -41.65 15.14 13.51
CA ASP A 625 -40.58 16.11 13.73
C ASP A 625 -40.18 16.81 12.43
N PHE A 626 -40.02 16.03 11.36
CA PHE A 626 -39.75 16.55 10.02
C PHE A 626 -40.87 17.47 9.52
N VAL A 627 -42.13 17.10 9.74
CA VAL A 627 -43.27 17.94 9.34
C VAL A 627 -43.22 19.28 10.07
N PHE A 628 -43.05 19.27 11.40
CA PHE A 628 -42.99 20.49 12.19
C PHE A 628 -41.83 21.38 11.79
N ASP A 629 -40.65 20.82 11.53
CA ASP A 629 -39.48 21.60 11.12
C ASP A 629 -39.75 22.34 9.78
N ASN A 630 -40.51 21.72 8.87
CA ASN A 630 -40.89 22.34 7.59
C ASN A 630 -42.08 23.31 7.72
N THR A 631 -43.08 23.02 8.55
CA THR A 631 -44.25 23.91 8.75
C THR A 631 -43.94 25.10 9.65
N GLU A 632 -42.89 25.02 10.47
CA GLU A 632 -42.44 26.13 11.32
C GLU A 632 -41.98 27.32 10.48
N ALA A 633 -41.23 27.08 9.40
CA ALA A 633 -40.83 28.14 8.45
C ALA A 633 -42.04 28.84 7.84
N MET A 634 -43.11 28.09 7.55
CA MET A 634 -44.37 28.63 7.06
C MET A 634 -45.09 29.47 8.13
N ALA A 635 -45.07 29.06 9.39
CA ALA A 635 -45.60 29.84 10.50
C ALA A 635 -44.86 31.17 10.69
N GLN A 636 -43.53 31.15 10.65
CA GLN A 636 -42.69 32.35 10.71
C GLN A 636 -43.04 33.33 9.58
N ARG A 637 -43.13 32.79 8.35
CA ARG A 637 -43.50 33.55 7.16
C ARG A 637 -44.92 34.15 7.25
N ALA A 638 -45.89 33.39 7.73
CA ALA A 638 -47.25 33.86 7.92
C ALA A 638 -47.31 35.06 8.89
N ILE A 639 -46.56 35.02 10.00
CA ILE A 639 -46.44 36.14 10.93
C ILE A 639 -45.83 37.37 10.26
N GLU A 640 -44.75 37.19 9.50
CA GLU A 640 -44.09 38.30 8.80
C GLU A 640 -45.00 38.97 7.77
N LEU A 641 -45.73 38.18 6.99
CA LEU A 641 -46.74 38.66 6.05
C LEU A 641 -47.86 39.40 6.77
N PHE A 642 -48.36 38.84 7.87
CA PHE A 642 -49.39 39.48 8.68
C PHE A 642 -48.94 40.85 9.20
N ILE A 643 -47.75 40.96 9.80
CA ILE A 643 -47.22 42.22 10.32
C ILE A 643 -47.00 43.23 9.18
N ARG A 644 -46.45 42.76 8.05
CA ARG A 644 -46.27 43.57 6.83
C ARG A 644 -47.60 44.17 6.38
N HIS A 645 -48.62 43.34 6.16
CA HIS A 645 -49.92 43.82 5.69
C HIS A 645 -50.66 44.66 6.73
N ALA A 646 -50.58 44.31 8.02
CA ALA A 646 -51.11 45.11 9.11
C ALA A 646 -50.50 46.52 9.16
N SER A 647 -49.20 46.65 8.85
CA SER A 647 -48.52 47.96 8.79
C SER A 647 -48.97 48.85 7.62
N LEU A 648 -49.66 48.29 6.63
CA LEU A 648 -50.09 48.99 5.41
C LEU A 648 -51.58 49.40 5.43
N ILE A 649 -52.35 48.98 6.46
CA ILE A 649 -53.78 49.30 6.56
C ILE A 649 -53.98 50.81 6.69
N ARG A 650 -54.68 51.41 5.72
CA ARG A 650 -55.01 52.83 5.73
C ARG A 650 -56.31 53.07 4.95
N PRO A 651 -57.30 53.81 5.48
CA PRO A 651 -57.31 54.48 6.79
C PRO A 651 -57.49 53.52 7.98
N LEU A 652 -56.91 53.87 9.13
CA LEU A 652 -56.97 53.09 10.38
C LEU A 652 -57.57 53.93 11.53
N GLY A 653 -58.81 53.65 11.92
CA GLY A 653 -59.54 54.31 13.01
C GLY A 653 -59.37 53.63 14.37
N GLU A 654 -59.91 54.24 15.44
CA GLU A 654 -59.83 53.68 16.82
C GLU A 654 -60.51 52.31 16.96
N GLY A 655 -61.67 52.11 16.31
CA GLY A 655 -62.32 50.80 16.25
C GLY A 655 -61.51 49.78 15.44
N GLY A 656 -60.87 50.23 14.36
CA GLY A 656 -59.95 49.41 13.55
C GLY A 656 -58.70 48.96 14.31
N LYS A 657 -58.11 49.84 15.14
CA LYS A 657 -56.97 49.49 16.03
C LYS A 657 -57.34 48.39 17.02
N MET A 658 -58.53 48.48 17.64
CA MET A 658 -59.02 47.44 18.56
C MET A 658 -59.23 46.10 17.84
N ARG A 659 -59.79 46.11 16.62
CA ARG A 659 -59.94 44.90 15.80
C ARG A 659 -58.60 44.30 15.41
N LEU A 660 -57.68 45.10 14.90
CA LEU A 660 -56.34 44.63 14.54
C LEU A 660 -55.60 44.08 15.78
N ALA A 661 -55.72 44.72 16.94
CA ALA A 661 -55.14 44.21 18.18
C ALA A 661 -55.75 42.88 18.64
N ALA A 662 -57.02 42.59 18.32
CA ALA A 662 -57.62 41.27 18.49
C ALA A 662 -57.03 40.28 17.48
N ASP A 663 -56.88 40.67 16.22
CA ASP A 663 -56.27 39.84 15.18
C ASP A 663 -54.82 39.45 15.50
N PHE A 664 -54.02 40.34 16.10
CA PHE A 664 -52.68 40.01 16.59
C PHE A 664 -52.69 38.87 17.63
N ALA A 665 -53.71 38.79 18.50
CA ALA A 665 -53.86 37.68 19.43
C ALA A 665 -54.35 36.41 18.71
N GLN A 666 -55.25 36.56 17.74
CA GLN A 666 -55.79 35.45 16.97
C GLN A 666 -54.77 34.86 16.00
N MET A 667 -53.78 35.64 15.56
CA MET A 667 -52.68 35.17 14.73
C MET A 667 -51.79 34.16 15.46
N GLU A 668 -51.55 34.37 16.77
CA GLU A 668 -50.82 33.39 17.61
C GLU A 668 -51.55 32.04 17.62
N LEU A 669 -52.89 32.05 17.71
CA LEU A 669 -53.72 30.85 17.65
C LEU A 669 -53.78 30.26 16.24
N ALA A 670 -53.74 31.09 15.19
CA ALA A 670 -53.80 30.65 13.81
C ALA A 670 -52.57 29.83 13.39
N VAL A 671 -51.38 30.25 13.82
CA VAL A 671 -50.13 29.53 13.48
C VAL A 671 -49.78 28.42 14.46
N ALA A 672 -50.45 28.35 15.62
CA ALA A 672 -50.17 27.33 16.63
C ALA A 672 -50.16 25.89 16.09
N PRO A 673 -51.06 25.46 15.17
CA PRO A 673 -51.03 24.11 14.61
C PRO A 673 -49.79 23.79 13.76
N LEU A 674 -49.08 24.80 13.25
CA LEU A 674 -47.93 24.64 12.34
C LEU A 674 -46.59 24.46 13.06
N CYS A 675 -46.57 24.58 14.39
CA CYS A 675 -45.33 24.53 15.17
C CYS A 675 -45.56 23.79 16.49
N ARG A 676 -44.47 23.30 17.10
CA ARG A 676 -44.56 22.64 18.41
C ARG A 676 -44.97 23.63 19.50
N ARG A 677 -44.36 24.82 19.48
CA ARG A 677 -44.67 25.95 20.36
C ARG A 677 -44.47 27.26 19.60
N VAL A 678 -45.41 28.18 19.73
CA VAL A 678 -45.35 29.50 19.07
C VAL A 678 -44.13 30.32 19.54
N SER A 679 -43.63 30.07 20.76
CA SER A 679 -42.40 30.68 21.27
C SER A 679 -41.15 30.30 20.48
N ASP A 680 -41.16 29.15 19.82
CA ASP A 680 -39.98 28.59 19.14
C ASP A 680 -39.76 29.28 17.77
N LEU A 681 -40.77 30.00 17.26
CA LEU A 681 -40.70 30.84 16.05
C LEU A 681 -39.73 32.04 16.15
N GLY A 682 -39.05 32.21 17.29
CA GLY A 682 -37.91 33.11 17.44
C GLY A 682 -38.24 34.58 17.15
N LYS A 683 -37.57 35.16 16.14
CA LYS A 683 -37.64 36.60 15.81
C LYS A 683 -39.05 37.01 15.38
N SER A 684 -39.72 36.22 14.54
CA SER A 684 -41.03 36.55 13.97
C SER A 684 -42.09 36.60 15.07
N TYR A 685 -42.06 35.69 16.06
CA TYR A 685 -42.95 35.77 17.23
C TYR A 685 -42.65 36.98 18.12
N ARG A 686 -41.37 37.31 18.39
CA ARG A 686 -41.02 38.53 19.12
C ARG A 686 -41.53 39.78 18.40
N GLN A 687 -41.43 39.84 17.08
CA GLN A 687 -41.99 40.93 16.27
C GLN A 687 -43.50 41.09 16.46
N LEU A 688 -44.25 39.98 16.40
CA LEU A 688 -45.70 39.99 16.61
C LEU A 688 -46.06 40.58 17.98
N ARG A 689 -45.38 40.13 19.04
CA ARG A 689 -45.59 40.61 20.42
C ARG A 689 -45.18 42.06 20.61
N SER A 690 -44.07 42.48 20.02
CA SER A 690 -43.56 43.85 20.16
C SER A 690 -44.33 44.87 19.30
N PHE A 691 -44.93 44.46 18.19
CA PHE A 691 -45.68 45.36 17.31
C PHE A 691 -47.07 45.68 17.87
N ARG A 692 -47.76 44.70 18.46
CA ARG A 692 -49.14 44.86 18.96
C ARG A 692 -49.36 46.07 19.87
N PRO A 693 -48.51 46.37 20.88
CA PRO A 693 -48.69 47.56 21.73
C PRO A 693 -48.53 48.89 20.98
N LEU A 694 -47.78 48.91 19.88
CA LEU A 694 -47.51 50.12 19.10
C LEU A 694 -48.77 50.66 18.40
N LEU A 695 -49.79 49.83 18.21
CA LEU A 695 -51.08 50.25 17.64
C LEU A 695 -51.72 51.41 18.42
N PHE A 696 -51.50 51.45 19.74
CA PHE A 696 -52.14 52.41 20.66
C PHE A 696 -51.20 53.52 21.17
N GLN A 697 -49.94 53.53 20.76
CA GLN A 697 -48.97 54.55 21.18
C GLN A 697 -49.01 55.79 20.29
N THR A 698 -48.49 56.94 20.74
CA THR A 698 -48.32 58.13 19.89
C THR A 698 -47.15 57.94 18.90
N SER A 699 -47.08 58.78 17.86
CA SER A 699 -46.04 58.66 16.83
C SER A 699 -44.63 58.86 17.40
N GLU A 700 -44.49 59.73 18.40
CA GLU A 700 -43.24 59.98 19.13
C GLU A 700 -42.83 58.76 19.95
N HIS A 701 -43.77 58.17 20.70
CA HIS A 701 -43.50 56.98 21.50
C HIS A 701 -43.11 55.78 20.64
N ILE A 702 -43.78 55.59 19.49
CA ILE A 702 -43.41 54.55 18.51
C ILE A 702 -41.97 54.76 18.04
N ALA A 703 -41.60 55.97 17.60
CA ALA A 703 -40.25 56.26 17.09
C ALA A 703 -39.15 56.11 18.17
N SER A 704 -39.50 56.24 19.44
CA SER A 704 -38.60 56.05 20.59
C SER A 704 -38.54 54.62 21.12
N SER A 705 -39.34 53.69 20.58
CA SER A 705 -39.44 52.33 21.10
C SER A 705 -38.10 51.58 21.02
N PRO A 706 -37.68 50.89 22.09
CA PRO A 706 -36.44 50.11 22.11
C PRO A 706 -36.51 48.86 21.21
N ALA A 707 -37.71 48.44 20.78
CA ALA A 707 -37.89 47.28 19.91
C ALA A 707 -37.48 47.55 18.45
N LEU A 708 -37.24 48.82 18.07
CA LEU A 708 -36.91 49.20 16.70
C LEU A 708 -35.46 48.86 16.32
N GLY A 709 -35.27 48.35 15.11
CA GLY A 709 -33.97 47.95 14.58
C GLY A 709 -33.58 46.53 14.98
N GLU A 710 -33.68 46.19 16.27
CA GLU A 710 -33.31 44.85 16.76
C GLU A 710 -34.41 43.81 16.50
N VAL A 711 -35.63 44.08 16.97
CA VAL A 711 -36.77 43.15 16.83
C VAL A 711 -37.58 43.53 15.61
N ILE A 712 -38.09 44.76 15.55
CA ILE A 712 -38.94 45.26 14.46
C ILE A 712 -38.09 46.11 13.50
N PRO A 713 -38.01 45.75 12.20
CA PRO A 713 -37.33 46.56 11.19
C PRO A 713 -37.87 48.00 11.13
N PHE A 714 -36.97 48.97 11.00
CA PHE A 714 -37.30 50.38 10.81
C PHE A 714 -38.21 50.58 9.60
N SER A 715 -37.99 49.82 8.53
CA SER A 715 -38.81 49.88 7.31
C SER A 715 -40.29 49.56 7.57
N ILE A 716 -40.60 48.57 8.41
CA ILE A 716 -41.99 48.19 8.76
C ILE A 716 -42.66 49.30 9.57
N ILE A 717 -41.93 49.92 10.50
CA ILE A 717 -42.51 50.95 11.38
C ILE A 717 -42.68 52.27 10.67
N LEU A 718 -41.76 52.63 9.78
CA LEU A 718 -41.95 53.77 8.89
C LEU A 718 -43.16 53.57 7.97
N GLN A 719 -43.39 52.35 7.46
CA GLN A 719 -44.61 52.00 6.73
C GLN A 719 -45.86 52.19 7.60
N PHE A 720 -45.83 51.70 8.85
CA PHE A 720 -46.91 51.89 9.80
C PHE A 720 -47.21 53.36 10.11
N LEU A 721 -46.20 54.24 10.18
CA LEU A 721 -46.43 55.67 10.41
C LEU A 721 -47.17 56.37 9.26
N PHE A 722 -47.11 55.86 8.02
CA PHE A 722 -47.95 56.37 6.92
C PHE A 722 -49.45 56.17 7.17
N THR A 723 -49.85 55.20 8.00
CA THR A 723 -51.28 55.01 8.36
C THR A 723 -51.84 56.21 9.13
N ARG A 724 -50.96 56.98 9.80
CA ARG A 724 -51.27 58.19 10.58
C ARG A 724 -51.05 59.48 9.79
N ALA A 725 -50.55 59.37 8.57
CA ALA A 725 -50.32 60.50 7.70
C ALA A 725 -51.62 60.96 7.03
N PRO A 726 -51.74 62.24 6.66
CA PRO A 726 -52.86 62.73 5.87
C PRO A 726 -52.72 62.29 4.39
N PRO A 727 -53.83 62.18 3.63
CA PRO A 727 -53.87 61.51 2.32
C PRO A 727 -52.92 62.12 1.28
N GLU A 728 -52.50 63.38 1.45
CA GLU A 728 -51.52 64.06 0.60
C GLU A 728 -50.12 63.43 0.71
N LEU A 729 -49.78 62.84 1.86
CA LEU A 729 -48.57 62.03 2.03
C LEU A 729 -48.89 60.59 1.62
N LYS A 730 -48.73 60.31 0.31
CA LYS A 730 -48.92 58.98 -0.28
C LYS A 730 -47.91 57.98 0.29
N SER A 731 -48.36 56.74 0.52
CA SER A 731 -47.47 55.64 0.92
C SER A 731 -46.48 55.29 -0.22
N PRO A 732 -45.37 54.59 0.07
CA PRO A 732 -44.37 54.25 -0.95
C PRO A 732 -44.93 53.51 -2.17
N PHE A 733 -45.81 52.52 -1.94
CA PHE A 733 -46.46 51.77 -3.02
C PHE A 733 -47.48 52.60 -3.80
N GLN A 734 -48.21 53.50 -3.13
CA GLN A 734 -49.14 54.43 -3.80
C GLN A 734 -48.41 55.44 -4.67
N ARG A 735 -47.22 55.90 -4.24
CA ARG A 735 -46.36 56.76 -5.08
C ARG A 735 -45.85 56.01 -6.31
N ALA A 736 -45.47 54.75 -6.14
CA ALA A 736 -44.95 53.92 -7.22
C ALA A 736 -46.06 53.33 -8.13
N GLU A 737 -47.33 53.63 -7.86
CA GLU A 737 -48.50 53.10 -8.58
C GLU A 737 -48.55 51.56 -8.58
N TRP A 738 -48.14 50.94 -7.47
CA TRP A 738 -48.16 49.49 -7.30
C TRP A 738 -49.41 49.04 -6.55
N SER A 739 -49.91 47.85 -6.89
CA SER A 739 -50.88 47.15 -6.03
C SER A 739 -50.21 46.70 -4.74
N ILE A 740 -51.00 46.45 -3.70
CA ILE A 740 -50.51 45.95 -2.41
C ILE A 740 -49.80 44.60 -2.59
N ALA A 741 -50.34 43.72 -3.44
CA ALA A 741 -49.72 42.43 -3.78
C ALA A 741 -48.36 42.63 -4.47
N ARG A 742 -48.27 43.53 -5.46
CA ARG A 742 -46.99 43.84 -6.13
C ARG A 742 -45.98 44.45 -5.16
N TYR A 743 -46.43 45.23 -4.19
CA TYR A 743 -45.56 45.78 -3.16
C TYR A 743 -45.07 44.72 -2.17
N SER A 744 -45.93 43.78 -1.76
CA SER A 744 -45.51 42.62 -0.94
C SER A 744 -44.43 41.83 -1.66
N GLN A 745 -44.66 41.48 -2.94
CA GLN A 745 -43.67 40.78 -3.76
C GLN A 745 -42.35 41.55 -3.86
N TRP A 746 -42.40 42.87 -4.11
CA TRP A 746 -41.20 43.70 -4.17
C TRP A 746 -40.40 43.68 -2.86
N LEU A 747 -41.09 43.66 -1.71
CA LEU A 747 -40.44 43.55 -0.39
C LEU A 747 -39.73 42.20 -0.22
N ASP A 748 -40.23 41.12 -0.82
CA ASP A 748 -39.56 39.82 -0.81
C ASP A 748 -38.34 39.79 -1.72
N ASP A 749 -38.45 40.37 -2.91
CA ASP A 749 -37.34 40.49 -3.86
C ASP A 749 -36.21 41.41 -3.33
N HIS A 750 -36.51 42.28 -2.34
CA HIS A 750 -35.58 43.25 -1.75
C HIS A 750 -35.50 43.07 -0.22
N PRO A 751 -34.79 42.04 0.29
CA PRO A 751 -34.66 41.78 1.72
C PRO A 751 -33.80 42.82 2.46
N SER A 752 -32.95 43.54 1.74
CA SER A 752 -32.09 44.60 2.26
C SER A 752 -32.92 45.75 2.86
N GLU A 753 -32.70 46.03 4.14
CA GLU A 753 -33.40 47.13 4.81
C GLU A 753 -33.04 48.50 4.21
N LYS A 754 -31.81 48.66 3.72
CA LYS A 754 -31.35 49.88 3.05
C LYS A 754 -32.17 50.19 1.80
N ASP A 755 -32.51 49.18 1.01
CA ASP A 755 -33.28 49.34 -0.23
C ASP A 755 -34.73 49.73 0.08
N ARG A 756 -35.31 49.06 1.09
CA ARG A 756 -36.65 49.37 1.62
C ARG A 756 -36.74 50.80 2.16
N LEU A 757 -35.73 51.23 2.93
CA LEU A 757 -35.65 52.61 3.47
C LEU A 757 -35.42 53.65 2.38
N SER A 758 -34.69 53.31 1.31
CA SER A 758 -34.48 54.21 0.18
C SER A 758 -35.78 54.46 -0.60
N LEU A 759 -36.62 53.44 -0.77
CA LEU A 759 -37.95 53.61 -1.35
C LEU A 759 -38.85 54.51 -0.48
N ILE A 760 -38.81 54.31 0.85
CA ILE A 760 -39.54 55.15 1.82
C ILE A 760 -39.04 56.61 1.78
N ARG A 761 -37.72 56.81 1.72
CA ARG A 761 -37.11 58.14 1.58
C ARG A 761 -37.67 58.87 0.38
N GLY A 762 -37.71 58.19 -0.77
CA GLY A 762 -38.34 58.71 -1.97
C GLY A 762 -39.75 59.22 -1.66
N ALA A 763 -40.63 58.39 -1.10
CA ALA A 763 -42.00 58.81 -0.77
C ALA A 763 -42.08 60.09 0.08
N LEU A 764 -41.22 60.22 1.11
CA LEU A 764 -41.14 61.41 1.95
C LEU A 764 -40.65 62.65 1.18
N GLU A 765 -39.64 62.51 0.32
CA GLU A 765 -39.10 63.61 -0.50
C GLU A 765 -40.14 64.15 -1.51
N ALA A 766 -40.95 63.29 -2.12
CA ALA A 766 -42.04 63.75 -3.00
C ALA A 766 -43.09 64.56 -2.24
N TYR A 767 -43.39 64.18 -1.00
CA TYR A 767 -44.33 64.95 -0.20
C TYR A 767 -43.79 66.36 0.09
N VAL A 768 -42.50 66.50 0.40
CA VAL A 768 -41.87 67.82 0.54
C VAL A 768 -42.00 68.66 -0.73
N GLN A 769 -41.69 68.08 -1.88
CA GLN A 769 -41.83 68.76 -3.16
C GLN A 769 -43.28 69.17 -3.43
N SER A 770 -44.24 68.31 -3.12
CA SER A 770 -45.68 68.58 -3.24
C SER A 770 -46.17 69.69 -2.31
N VAL A 771 -45.67 69.76 -1.07
CA VAL A 771 -46.00 70.84 -0.11
C VAL A 771 -45.39 72.16 -0.56
N ARG A 772 -44.14 72.16 -1.02
CA ARG A 772 -43.45 73.36 -1.57
C ARG A 772 -44.17 73.91 -2.80
N THR A 773 -44.59 73.04 -3.71
CA THR A 773 -45.31 73.43 -4.94
C THR A 773 -46.69 74.04 -4.64
N ARG A 774 -47.30 73.69 -3.50
CA ARG A 774 -48.60 74.22 -3.05
C ARG A 774 -48.49 75.41 -2.09
N GLU A 775 -47.28 75.96 -1.90
CA GLU A 775 -46.99 77.05 -0.94
C GLU A 775 -47.45 76.75 0.51
N GLY A 776 -47.47 75.48 0.90
CA GLY A 776 -47.85 75.06 2.25
C GLY A 776 -46.84 75.53 3.30
N LYS A 777 -47.33 76.11 4.41
CA LYS A 777 -46.49 76.65 5.50
C LYS A 777 -46.16 75.64 6.60
N GLU A 778 -46.84 74.50 6.64
CA GLU A 778 -46.70 73.47 7.67
C GLU A 778 -46.67 72.06 7.07
N PHE A 779 -45.88 71.17 7.66
CA PHE A 779 -45.88 69.74 7.32
C PHE A 779 -46.84 68.97 8.22
N ALA A 780 -47.31 67.81 7.77
CA ALA A 780 -48.07 66.89 8.61
C ALA A 780 -47.34 66.59 9.93
N PRO A 781 -48.02 66.53 11.10
CA PRO A 781 -47.37 66.31 12.40
C PRO A 781 -46.50 65.04 12.49
N VAL A 782 -46.85 63.98 11.75
CA VAL A 782 -46.08 62.73 11.70
C VAL A 782 -44.82 62.81 10.83
N TYR A 783 -44.76 63.76 9.90
CA TYR A 783 -43.67 63.85 8.90
C TYR A 783 -42.29 64.10 9.53
N PRO A 784 -42.08 65.08 10.45
CA PRO A 784 -40.79 65.28 11.10
C PRO A 784 -40.30 64.03 11.86
N ILE A 785 -41.22 63.30 12.50
CA ILE A 785 -40.93 62.07 13.24
C ILE A 785 -40.43 60.98 12.27
N MET A 786 -41.09 60.82 11.12
CA MET A 786 -40.67 59.86 10.10
C MET A 786 -39.29 60.18 9.52
N VAL A 787 -38.98 61.46 9.30
CA VAL A 787 -37.65 61.88 8.80
C VAL A 787 -36.55 61.61 9.83
N GLN A 788 -36.79 61.95 11.11
CA GLN A 788 -35.84 61.66 12.20
C GLN A 788 -35.61 60.15 12.34
N LEU A 789 -36.67 59.35 12.30
CA LEU A 789 -36.58 57.91 12.39
C LEU A 789 -35.85 57.31 11.17
N LEU A 790 -36.11 57.81 9.97
CA LEU A 790 -35.40 57.40 8.76
C LEU A 790 -33.91 57.75 8.83
N GLN A 791 -33.53 58.93 9.33
CA GLN A 791 -32.13 59.30 9.51
C GLN A 791 -31.42 58.38 10.51
N LYS A 792 -32.07 58.11 11.66
CA LYS A 792 -31.58 57.15 12.66
C LYS A 792 -31.40 55.75 12.07
N ALA A 793 -32.37 55.28 11.29
CA ALA A 793 -32.32 53.98 10.63
C ALA A 793 -31.18 53.89 9.61
N MET A 794 -30.99 54.94 8.80
CA MET A 794 -29.91 54.99 7.81
C MET A 794 -28.53 55.07 8.44
N SER A 795 -28.38 55.76 9.59
CA SER A 795 -27.12 55.77 10.34
C SER A 795 -26.82 54.45 11.04
N ALA A 796 -27.85 53.68 11.43
CA ALA A 796 -27.68 52.37 12.05
C ALA A 796 -27.27 51.27 11.04
N LEU A 797 -27.41 51.54 9.74
CA LEU A 797 -27.06 50.64 8.63
C LEU A 797 -25.76 51.04 7.90
N GLN A 798 -25.12 52.13 8.34
CA GLN A 798 -23.77 52.53 7.94
C GLN A 798 -22.76 51.89 8.88
#